data_AF-A0A3M5WQF5-F1
#
_entry.id   AF-A0A3M5WQF5-F1
#
_cell.length_a   1.000
_cell.length_b   1.000
_cell.length_c   1.000
_cell.angle_alpha   90.00
_cell.angle_beta   90.00
_cell.angle_gamma   90.00
#
_symmetry.space_group_name_H-M   'P 1'
#
loop_
_entity.id
_entity.type
_entity.pdbx_description
1 polymer ?
#
loop_
_entity_poly.entity_id
_entity_poly.type
_entity_poly.pdbx_seq_one_letter_code
_entity_poly.pdbx_strand_id
1 'polypeptide(L)'
;MYQFNLLEVPVTSSWGESTEITLAVKFKVRESDCAHYTLRLFRPSLDVKNLIQLKTTSDNAQYMQVDAYRTRLNTLFARQLVERAASGIDTILSYETQEIQEPQLGEGFFVALNLPVYDQAQHGDEKWVRMYYQSFAEVDDNYLAWSGNLSDQAIMPVELFVPCPDRGWFVPSDIHLRIQYQGADFNKANNQSVWIGYVPNVRDVDIARPGRTSSLAPYIVHSVTGRDNSTVPMDFSGANALYFWELFYYTPMMSAQRFLQEQQFTLADQWLRYVWSPSGYVVRGQHVDRSWNVRPLQEDTCWNDAPLKAVDPDAVAQNDPMHYKVATFMRALDLLIARGDSAYRKLERDTLTEAKVWYSQALNLLGEQPYIRANAQWTEPSLGEASSQALAEQHVTVLSLLREGRALTLKAMASTNTAAASPLFLPEVNEVMQGYWLTLRQRMYNLRHNLTLDGQPLLLPLFAKPADPKALLNAAVAAESSGGSELPVTSLPLWRFDPMLESARGLVFQLIQFGNAVQGVLERQDAESLNALLQNQGTELMASSIRVQEGMLRELEAEKAALSKAKDSARKRFDSYSRMHDENINARERLSIGMQVASQSVAAGAKVAHMTAAAAGLAPNIFGLANGGMKYEGVGNAVGIGITMASDVLMITSLRIAQEEMYRRRREEWEIQRNNAEGDIHQMEAQLAALDVRIESAELQKTHLEMQQGHAQAQLDFLQTKFSNSALYSWLRGRLATIYFQFYDLAVSRCLMTEKAWHWESGKSDTYIRGGGWQGTWAGLTCGEGLMLNLAQLETARMKWSKRALEVTRTVSLAYFYRSTLAESDPFELSAAVSALLNGDTPPEGSAERVRLDESGALTASITLADLNIVDDYPSGLGDQRRIKQVSVSLPALLGPYQDVQAVLNYTGGVNELPPGCDNMAISRGVNDNGQFQPDFNDPRWLPFEGADIREGSMIISFPQAETKQKALLESLTDIILHISYTIRSS
;
A
#
# COMPACT_ATOMS: atom_id res chain seq x y z
N MET A 1 53.61 -57.27 -32.73
CA MET A 1 54.70 -56.84 -31.82
C MET A 1 55.95 -56.74 -32.67
N TYR A 2 56.51 -55.53 -32.86
CA TYR A 2 57.75 -55.34 -33.62
C TYR A 2 58.91 -55.33 -32.63
N GLN A 3 59.88 -56.22 -32.81
CA GLN A 3 61.10 -56.26 -32.00
C GLN A 3 62.25 -55.80 -32.89
N PHE A 4 62.84 -54.65 -32.55
CA PHE A 4 63.99 -54.11 -33.28
C PHE A 4 65.28 -54.72 -32.75
N ASN A 5 66.28 -54.85 -33.62
CA ASN A 5 67.63 -55.24 -33.23
C ASN A 5 68.31 -54.11 -32.44
N LEU A 6 69.41 -54.43 -31.76
CA LEU A 6 70.27 -53.42 -31.15
C LEU A 6 70.70 -52.42 -32.23
N LEU A 7 70.32 -51.15 -32.05
CA LEU A 7 70.69 -50.04 -32.91
C LEU A 7 71.79 -49.24 -32.20
N GLU A 8 73.02 -49.37 -32.67
CA GLU A 8 74.12 -48.52 -32.23
C GLU A 8 74.00 -47.15 -32.89
N VAL A 9 73.82 -46.11 -32.08
CA VAL A 9 73.82 -44.72 -32.54
C VAL A 9 75.19 -44.12 -32.21
N PRO A 10 76.09 -43.94 -33.19
CA PRO A 10 77.40 -43.36 -32.93
C PRO A 10 77.23 -41.89 -32.57
N VAL A 11 77.57 -41.54 -31.33
CA VAL A 11 77.64 -40.14 -30.91
C VAL A 11 79.09 -39.69 -31.12
N THR A 12 79.37 -38.98 -32.22
CA THR A 12 80.72 -38.60 -32.62
C THR A 12 81.39 -37.64 -31.63
N SER A 13 82.72 -37.64 -31.57
CA SER A 13 83.55 -36.78 -30.70
C SER A 13 83.42 -35.27 -30.97
N SER A 14 82.64 -34.87 -31.97
CA SER A 14 82.24 -33.50 -32.26
C SER A 14 81.05 -33.04 -31.42
N TRP A 15 80.94 -33.47 -30.16
CA TRP A 15 79.92 -33.03 -29.17
C TRP A 15 79.94 -31.53 -28.87
N GLY A 16 80.92 -30.78 -29.38
CA GLY A 16 81.07 -29.36 -29.10
C GLY A 16 81.16 -29.08 -27.58
N GLU A 17 80.85 -27.84 -27.20
CA GLU A 17 80.85 -27.37 -25.81
C GLU A 17 79.49 -27.59 -25.09
N SER A 18 78.49 -28.17 -25.76
CA SER A 18 77.15 -28.36 -25.16
C SER A 18 77.14 -29.52 -24.15
N THR A 19 76.59 -29.27 -22.96
CA THR A 19 76.46 -30.27 -21.87
C THR A 19 75.23 -31.16 -22.00
N GLU A 20 74.29 -30.82 -22.89
CA GLU A 20 73.08 -31.59 -23.19
C GLU A 20 72.93 -31.76 -24.72
N ILE A 21 72.57 -32.97 -25.16
CA ILE A 21 72.12 -33.26 -26.53
C ILE A 21 70.78 -33.98 -26.46
N THR A 22 69.85 -33.55 -27.32
CA THR A 22 68.53 -34.15 -27.45
C THR A 22 68.45 -35.01 -28.70
N LEU A 23 68.20 -36.32 -28.54
CA LEU A 23 67.95 -37.26 -29.63
C LEU A 23 66.44 -37.47 -29.80
N ALA A 24 65.90 -37.05 -30.95
CA ALA A 24 64.52 -37.33 -31.31
C ALA A 24 64.42 -38.69 -32.01
N VAL A 25 63.65 -39.61 -31.43
CA VAL A 25 63.36 -40.93 -32.00
C VAL A 25 61.92 -40.95 -32.47
N LYS A 26 61.72 -41.15 -33.77
CA LYS A 26 60.42 -41.15 -34.42
C LYS A 26 60.07 -42.56 -34.90
N PHE A 27 59.10 -43.21 -34.26
CA PHE A 27 58.57 -44.49 -34.73
C PHE A 27 57.35 -44.24 -35.61
N LYS A 28 57.36 -44.75 -36.84
CA LYS A 28 56.28 -44.54 -37.82
C LYS A 28 55.83 -45.89 -38.36
N VAL A 29 54.53 -46.17 -38.30
CA VAL A 29 53.93 -47.44 -38.81
C VAL A 29 53.22 -47.21 -40.15
N ARG A 30 52.57 -46.05 -40.34
CA ARG A 30 51.99 -45.52 -41.59
C ARG A 30 52.16 -44.00 -41.64
N GLU A 31 51.80 -43.33 -42.75
CA GLU A 31 52.00 -41.87 -42.86
C GLU A 31 51.36 -41.03 -41.74
N SER A 32 50.20 -41.44 -41.26
CA SER A 32 49.44 -40.77 -40.19
C SER A 32 49.76 -41.27 -38.77
N ASP A 33 50.34 -42.45 -38.60
CA ASP A 33 50.51 -43.10 -37.30
C ASP A 33 51.98 -43.07 -36.85
N CYS A 34 52.30 -42.10 -35.99
CA CYS A 34 53.66 -41.85 -35.53
C CYS A 34 53.74 -41.54 -34.03
N ALA A 35 54.68 -42.19 -33.34
CA ALA A 35 55.06 -41.87 -31.96
C ALA A 35 56.44 -41.20 -31.93
N HIS A 36 56.54 -40.09 -31.21
CA HIS A 36 57.79 -39.33 -31.04
C HIS A 36 58.29 -39.50 -29.60
N TYR A 37 59.55 -39.89 -29.47
CA TYR A 37 60.26 -39.99 -28.20
C TYR A 37 61.46 -39.06 -28.23
N THR A 38 61.81 -38.54 -27.06
CA THR A 38 62.94 -37.64 -26.90
C THR A 38 63.86 -38.20 -25.82
N LEU A 39 65.10 -38.50 -26.19
CA LEU A 39 66.15 -38.97 -25.28
C LEU A 39 67.13 -37.82 -25.04
N ARG A 40 67.28 -37.40 -23.79
CA ARG A 40 68.25 -36.38 -23.40
C ARG A 40 69.50 -37.06 -22.86
N LEU A 41 70.64 -36.73 -23.44
CA LEU A 41 71.95 -37.22 -23.02
C LEU A 41 72.70 -36.06 -22.36
N PHE A 42 73.24 -36.31 -21.17
CA PHE A 42 74.00 -35.32 -20.39
C PHE A 42 75.45 -35.75 -20.31
N ARG A 43 76.37 -34.83 -20.61
CA ARG A 43 77.80 -35.01 -20.36
C ARG A 43 78.19 -34.26 -19.08
N PRO A 44 78.73 -34.94 -18.04
CA PRO A 44 79.31 -34.22 -16.92
C PRO A 44 80.56 -33.46 -17.38
N SER A 45 80.52 -32.12 -17.27
CA SER A 45 81.73 -31.30 -17.35
C SER A 45 82.45 -31.38 -15.99
N LEU A 46 83.60 -32.04 -15.96
CA LEU A 46 84.51 -32.06 -14.80
C LEU A 46 85.49 -30.87 -14.82
N ASP A 47 85.16 -29.82 -15.58
CA ASP A 47 86.01 -28.63 -15.67
C ASP A 47 85.97 -27.83 -14.37
N VAL A 48 87.13 -27.45 -13.86
CA VAL A 48 87.33 -26.76 -12.56
C VAL A 48 86.68 -25.37 -12.54
N LYS A 49 86.22 -24.89 -13.71
CA LYS A 49 85.60 -23.59 -13.95
C LYS A 49 84.22 -23.43 -13.29
N ASN A 50 83.44 -24.51 -13.14
CA ASN A 50 82.05 -24.43 -12.63
C ASN A 50 81.91 -24.73 -11.13
N LEU A 51 82.93 -24.42 -10.32
CA LEU A 51 82.89 -24.65 -8.87
C LEU A 51 82.14 -23.51 -8.17
N ILE A 52 81.04 -23.86 -7.49
CA ILE A 52 80.36 -22.95 -6.57
C ILE A 52 81.25 -22.76 -5.34
N GLN A 53 81.65 -21.51 -5.07
CA GLN A 53 82.47 -21.17 -3.91
C GLN A 53 81.63 -20.45 -2.86
N LEU A 54 81.74 -20.86 -1.60
CA LEU A 54 81.14 -20.16 -0.47
C LEU A 54 82.24 -19.41 0.29
N LYS A 55 82.12 -18.09 0.37
CA LYS A 55 83.13 -17.23 0.98
C LYS A 55 82.52 -16.42 2.13
N THR A 56 83.34 -16.17 3.14
CA THR A 56 83.02 -15.28 4.26
C THR A 56 84.09 -14.19 4.31
N THR A 57 83.66 -12.93 4.33
CA THR A 57 84.55 -11.77 4.45
C THR A 57 84.97 -11.52 5.89
N SER A 58 85.98 -10.67 6.11
CA SER A 58 86.36 -10.18 7.44
C SER A 58 85.21 -9.47 8.17
N ASP A 59 84.31 -8.83 7.43
CA ASP A 59 83.14 -8.14 7.96
C ASP A 59 81.95 -9.08 8.22
N ASN A 60 82.14 -10.39 8.05
CA ASN A 60 81.13 -11.46 8.20
C ASN A 60 80.04 -11.49 7.11
N ALA A 61 80.15 -10.73 6.02
CA ALA A 61 79.30 -10.96 4.85
C ALA A 61 79.65 -12.31 4.22
N GLN A 62 78.64 -13.14 3.96
CA GLN A 62 78.74 -14.44 3.32
C GLN A 62 78.11 -14.37 1.94
N TYR A 63 78.84 -14.87 0.94
CA TYR A 63 78.36 -14.90 -0.43
C TYR A 63 78.74 -16.19 -1.13
N MET A 64 77.90 -16.55 -2.10
CA MET A 64 78.17 -17.57 -3.09
C MET A 64 78.83 -16.89 -4.29
N GLN A 65 79.96 -17.41 -4.74
CA GLN A 65 80.58 -17.01 -5.99
C GLN A 65 80.44 -18.12 -7.03
N VAL A 66 79.84 -17.77 -8.17
CA VAL A 66 79.72 -18.62 -9.36
C VAL A 66 80.18 -17.78 -10.54
N ASP A 67 81.27 -18.19 -11.18
CA ASP A 67 81.95 -17.41 -12.20
C ASP A 67 82.29 -15.97 -11.74
N ALA A 68 81.78 -14.96 -12.46
CA ALA A 68 81.90 -13.54 -12.15
C ALA A 68 80.81 -13.01 -11.20
N TYR A 69 79.84 -13.84 -10.79
CA TYR A 69 78.72 -13.40 -9.96
C TYR A 69 78.99 -13.65 -8.48
N ARG A 70 78.63 -12.68 -7.63
CA ARG A 70 78.60 -12.85 -6.17
C ARG A 70 77.18 -12.61 -5.66
N THR A 71 76.57 -13.64 -5.10
CA THR A 71 75.23 -13.57 -4.52
C THR A 71 75.34 -13.62 -3.01
N ARG A 72 74.83 -12.60 -2.32
CA ARG A 72 74.78 -12.58 -0.85
C ARG A 72 73.90 -13.71 -0.32
N LEU A 73 74.36 -14.41 0.72
CA LEU A 73 73.62 -15.50 1.37
C LEU A 73 73.07 -15.12 2.74
N ASN A 74 73.82 -14.30 3.50
CA ASN A 74 73.41 -13.87 4.84
C ASN A 74 73.04 -12.38 4.88
N THR A 75 72.67 -11.88 6.06
CA THR A 75 72.43 -10.46 6.34
C THR A 75 72.94 -10.17 7.75
N LEU A 76 73.53 -8.99 7.96
CA LEU A 76 73.93 -8.50 9.28
C LEU A 76 72.89 -7.57 9.90
N PHE A 77 71.77 -7.35 9.21
CA PHE A 77 70.63 -6.54 9.66
C PHE A 77 70.26 -6.78 11.12
N ALA A 78 70.11 -8.04 11.54
CA ALA A 78 69.72 -8.36 12.92
C ALA A 78 70.70 -7.86 13.98
N ARG A 79 72.01 -7.80 13.69
CA ARG A 79 73.02 -7.28 14.64
C ARG A 79 72.86 -5.78 14.85
N GLN A 80 72.53 -5.05 13.78
CA GLN A 80 72.30 -3.60 13.81
C GLN A 80 70.89 -3.26 14.32
N LEU A 81 69.93 -4.18 14.16
CA LEU A 81 68.56 -4.02 14.61
C LEU A 81 68.43 -3.96 16.13
N VAL A 82 69.31 -4.63 16.89
CA VAL A 82 69.26 -4.65 18.37
C VAL A 82 69.31 -3.24 18.96
N GLU A 83 70.15 -2.36 18.41
CA GLU A 83 70.28 -0.97 18.85
C GLU A 83 68.99 -0.18 18.58
N ARG A 84 68.38 -0.38 17.40
CA ARG A 84 67.11 0.26 17.02
C ARG A 84 65.95 -0.25 17.87
N ALA A 85 65.93 -1.55 18.18
CA ALA A 85 64.87 -2.19 18.96
C ALA A 85 64.80 -1.68 20.40
N ALA A 86 65.92 -1.25 20.99
CA ALA A 86 65.96 -0.65 22.32
C ALA A 86 65.15 0.65 22.43
N SER A 87 64.92 1.34 21.30
CA SER A 87 64.16 2.60 21.24
C SER A 87 62.66 2.41 20.98
N GLY A 88 62.20 1.17 20.79
CA GLY A 88 60.78 0.84 20.57
C GLY A 88 60.40 0.60 19.10
N ILE A 89 59.16 0.15 18.90
CA ILE A 89 58.66 -0.35 17.62
C ILE A 89 58.59 0.72 16.52
N ASP A 90 58.31 1.99 16.87
CA ASP A 90 58.32 3.11 15.92
C ASP A 90 59.68 3.25 15.23
N THR A 91 60.77 2.99 15.97
CA THR A 91 62.14 3.05 15.43
C THR A 91 62.44 1.83 14.58
N ILE A 92 62.01 0.64 15.00
CA ILE A 92 62.18 -0.62 14.24
C ILE A 92 61.57 -0.48 12.85
N LEU A 93 60.31 -0.03 12.76
CA LEU A 93 59.57 0.06 11.50
C LEU A 93 59.82 1.38 10.75
N SER A 94 60.78 2.19 11.19
CA SER A 94 61.12 3.43 10.49
C SER A 94 61.82 3.16 9.16
N TYR A 95 61.72 4.13 8.26
CA TYR A 95 62.46 4.09 7.00
C TYR A 95 63.98 4.15 7.20
N GLU A 96 64.49 4.85 8.23
CA GLU A 96 65.94 4.86 8.55
C GLU A 96 66.47 3.44 8.82
N THR A 97 65.66 2.59 9.48
CA THR A 97 66.03 1.19 9.74
C THR A 97 66.11 0.38 8.44
N GLN A 98 65.31 0.71 7.43
CA GLN A 98 65.35 0.09 6.10
C GLN A 98 66.55 0.57 5.26
N GLU A 99 67.26 1.61 5.70
CA GLU A 99 68.51 2.09 5.07
C GLU A 99 69.76 1.57 5.79
N ILE A 100 69.61 0.62 6.73
CA ILE A 100 70.73 -0.09 7.35
C ILE A 100 71.63 -0.68 6.26
N GLN A 101 72.92 -0.39 6.42
CA GLN A 101 73.96 -0.73 5.47
C GLN A 101 74.54 -2.12 5.75
N GLU A 102 74.90 -2.83 4.69
CA GLU A 102 75.43 -4.19 4.67
C GLU A 102 76.79 -4.22 3.96
N PRO A 103 77.81 -4.96 4.46
CA PRO A 103 79.16 -4.93 3.90
C PRO A 103 79.26 -5.51 2.49
N GLN A 104 80.07 -4.92 1.62
CA GLN A 104 80.26 -5.39 0.24
C GLN A 104 80.73 -6.85 0.15
N LEU A 105 80.48 -7.50 -0.99
CA LEU A 105 80.70 -8.94 -1.15
C LEU A 105 82.15 -9.24 -1.54
N GLY A 106 83.08 -9.11 -0.59
CA GLY A 106 84.51 -9.36 -0.79
C GLY A 106 85.20 -8.27 -1.62
N GLU A 107 86.43 -8.53 -2.07
CA GLU A 107 87.23 -7.56 -2.84
C GLU A 107 86.56 -7.15 -4.16
N GLY A 108 86.42 -5.86 -4.39
CA GLY A 108 85.73 -5.31 -5.55
C GLY A 108 85.43 -3.84 -5.34
N PHE A 109 84.66 -3.25 -6.25
CA PHE A 109 84.29 -1.84 -6.18
C PHE A 109 82.93 -1.58 -6.82
N PHE A 110 82.36 -0.39 -6.60
CA PHE A 110 81.12 0.04 -7.25
C PHE A 110 81.42 0.98 -8.41
N VAL A 111 80.71 0.80 -9.52
CA VAL A 111 80.74 1.68 -10.67
C VAL A 111 79.36 2.22 -10.95
N ALA A 112 79.22 3.54 -11.01
CA ALA A 112 78.02 4.21 -11.46
C ALA A 112 78.17 4.61 -12.93
N LEU A 113 77.25 4.13 -13.76
CA LEU A 113 77.16 4.38 -15.19
C LEU A 113 75.90 5.21 -15.46
N ASN A 114 76.09 6.40 -15.99
CA ASN A 114 75.00 7.22 -16.49
C ASN A 114 74.78 6.87 -17.96
N LEU A 115 73.73 6.11 -18.26
CA LEU A 115 73.37 5.72 -19.61
C LEU A 115 72.70 6.89 -20.35
N PRO A 116 73.01 7.10 -21.63
CA PRO A 116 72.49 8.24 -22.39
C PRO A 116 70.99 8.13 -22.63
N VAL A 117 70.38 9.27 -23.01
CA VAL A 117 69.03 9.28 -23.60
C VAL A 117 69.06 8.47 -24.90
N TYR A 118 68.01 7.70 -25.15
CA TYR A 118 67.87 6.88 -26.35
C TYR A 118 67.95 7.73 -27.63
N ASP A 119 68.82 7.31 -28.54
CA ASP A 119 68.99 7.85 -29.89
C ASP A 119 69.02 6.69 -30.89
N GLN A 120 67.95 6.57 -31.68
CA GLN A 120 67.80 5.50 -32.65
C GLN A 120 68.98 5.38 -33.63
N ALA A 121 69.58 6.50 -34.04
CA ALA A 121 70.69 6.47 -34.99
C ALA A 121 71.96 5.83 -34.41
N GLN A 122 72.11 5.86 -33.08
CA GLN A 122 73.27 5.33 -32.36
C GLN A 122 73.00 3.97 -31.71
N HIS A 123 71.78 3.74 -31.23
CA HIS A 123 71.42 2.58 -30.42
C HIS A 123 70.65 1.50 -31.18
N GLY A 124 70.12 1.81 -32.37
CA GLY A 124 69.27 0.91 -33.16
C GLY A 124 67.78 1.12 -32.90
N ASP A 125 66.95 0.22 -33.43
CA ASP A 125 65.48 0.30 -33.36
C ASP A 125 64.90 -0.18 -32.02
N GLU A 126 65.69 -0.90 -31.23
CA GLU A 126 65.31 -1.42 -29.91
C GLU A 126 66.09 -0.70 -28.83
N LYS A 127 65.42 -0.44 -27.70
CA LYS A 127 65.95 0.36 -26.59
C LYS A 127 66.78 -0.41 -25.60
N TRP A 128 66.90 -1.73 -25.77
CA TRP A 128 67.61 -2.53 -24.80
C TRP A 128 69.10 -2.24 -24.82
N VAL A 129 69.72 -2.34 -23.65
CA VAL A 129 71.14 -2.23 -23.42
C VAL A 129 71.58 -3.37 -22.51
N ARG A 130 72.70 -3.99 -22.85
CA ARG A 130 73.33 -5.07 -22.07
C ARG A 130 74.77 -4.69 -21.75
N MET A 131 75.12 -4.85 -20.48
CA MET A 131 76.46 -4.60 -19.99
C MET A 131 77.11 -5.91 -19.58
N TYR A 132 78.34 -6.16 -20.03
CA TYR A 132 79.07 -7.38 -19.77
C TYR A 132 80.42 -7.10 -19.13
N TYR A 133 80.80 -7.90 -18.14
CA TYR A 133 82.20 -8.05 -17.76
C TYR A 133 82.91 -8.84 -18.86
N GLN A 134 83.81 -8.20 -19.58
CA GLN A 134 84.52 -8.80 -20.69
C GLN A 134 85.97 -9.11 -20.29
N SER A 135 86.44 -10.31 -20.66
CA SER A 135 87.78 -10.79 -20.29
C SER A 135 88.00 -10.76 -18.77
N PHE A 136 87.01 -11.27 -18.04
CA PHE A 136 86.98 -11.31 -16.59
C PHE A 136 87.94 -12.38 -16.03
N ALA A 137 87.89 -13.61 -16.53
CA ALA A 137 88.76 -14.70 -16.10
C ALA A 137 89.71 -15.17 -17.22
N GLU A 138 89.23 -15.21 -18.47
CA GLU A 138 89.96 -15.66 -19.65
C GLU A 138 89.91 -14.65 -20.80
N VAL A 139 90.65 -14.89 -21.87
CA VAL A 139 90.56 -14.07 -23.09
C VAL A 139 89.15 -14.16 -23.66
N ASP A 140 88.47 -13.03 -23.80
CA ASP A 140 87.19 -12.91 -24.52
C ASP A 140 85.98 -13.63 -23.91
N ASP A 141 86.07 -14.07 -22.66
CA ASP A 141 84.86 -14.42 -21.91
C ASP A 141 83.97 -13.18 -21.71
N ASN A 142 82.67 -13.40 -21.56
CA ASN A 142 81.69 -12.34 -21.36
C ASN A 142 80.66 -12.80 -20.33
N TYR A 143 80.56 -12.08 -19.21
CA TYR A 143 79.56 -12.32 -18.18
C TYR A 143 78.57 -11.17 -18.17
N LEU A 144 77.26 -11.44 -18.28
CA LEU A 144 76.22 -10.41 -18.31
C LEU A 144 76.11 -9.77 -16.93
N ALA A 145 76.62 -8.55 -16.77
CA ALA A 145 76.57 -7.81 -15.52
C ALA A 145 75.19 -7.21 -15.27
N TRP A 146 74.55 -6.67 -16.31
CA TRP A 146 73.25 -6.01 -16.21
C TRP A 146 72.56 -5.90 -17.57
N SER A 147 71.23 -5.86 -17.58
CA SER A 147 70.40 -5.64 -18.78
C SER A 147 69.22 -4.74 -18.43
N GLY A 148 68.85 -3.84 -19.34
CA GLY A 148 67.67 -2.97 -19.19
C GLY A 148 67.37 -2.18 -20.47
N ASN A 149 66.59 -1.11 -20.36
CA ASN A 149 66.18 -0.28 -21.50
C ASN A 149 66.58 1.19 -21.30
N LEU A 150 66.99 1.88 -22.36
CA LEU A 150 67.23 3.32 -22.35
C LEU A 150 65.91 4.11 -22.26
N SER A 151 65.98 5.29 -21.63
CA SER A 151 64.87 6.24 -21.53
C SER A 151 64.88 7.24 -22.70
N ASP A 152 63.69 7.66 -23.15
CA ASP A 152 63.54 8.70 -24.17
C ASP A 152 63.71 10.12 -23.62
N GLN A 153 63.65 10.29 -22.29
CA GLN A 153 63.50 11.61 -21.67
C GLN A 153 64.64 11.98 -20.73
N ALA A 154 65.37 11.00 -20.20
CA ALA A 154 66.36 11.23 -19.16
C ALA A 154 67.57 10.30 -19.26
N ILE A 155 68.70 10.79 -18.78
CA ILE A 155 69.89 9.98 -18.50
C ILE A 155 69.54 8.99 -17.39
N MET A 156 69.90 7.72 -17.56
CA MET A 156 69.55 6.66 -16.62
C MET A 156 70.78 6.23 -15.80
N PRO A 157 70.81 6.49 -14.48
CA PRO A 157 71.90 6.02 -13.63
C PRO A 157 71.76 4.51 -13.35
N VAL A 158 72.87 3.78 -13.45
CA VAL A 158 72.98 2.36 -13.08
C VAL A 158 74.22 2.18 -12.22
N GLU A 159 74.07 1.60 -11.03
CA GLU A 159 75.20 1.26 -10.17
C GLU A 159 75.42 -0.26 -10.16
N LEU A 160 76.66 -0.70 -10.38
CA LEU A 160 77.05 -2.10 -10.41
C LEU A 160 78.18 -2.37 -9.43
N PHE A 161 78.13 -3.50 -8.74
CA PHE A 161 79.27 -4.03 -8.02
C PHE A 161 80.14 -4.88 -8.95
N VAL A 162 81.40 -4.52 -9.11
CA VAL A 162 82.39 -5.23 -9.93
C VAL A 162 83.29 -6.07 -9.01
N PRO A 163 83.17 -7.41 -9.03
CA PRO A 163 83.98 -8.25 -8.18
C PRO A 163 85.42 -8.37 -8.71
N CYS A 164 86.39 -8.27 -7.80
CA CYS A 164 87.79 -8.57 -8.07
C CYS A 164 88.10 -10.03 -7.69
N PRO A 165 88.51 -10.90 -8.63
CA PRO A 165 88.91 -12.28 -8.33
C PRO A 165 90.19 -12.34 -7.48
N ASP A 166 90.37 -13.43 -6.72
CA ASP A 166 91.53 -13.61 -5.82
C ASP A 166 92.89 -13.57 -6.54
N ARG A 167 92.91 -13.90 -7.85
CA ARG A 167 94.10 -13.88 -8.71
C ARG A 167 94.17 -12.66 -9.63
N GLY A 168 93.27 -11.69 -9.46
CA GLY A 168 93.02 -10.60 -10.42
C GLY A 168 92.18 -11.04 -11.62
N TRP A 169 91.81 -10.10 -12.48
CA TRP A 169 91.17 -10.40 -13.77
C TRP A 169 92.17 -10.95 -14.79
N PHE A 170 91.70 -11.35 -15.97
CA PHE A 170 92.58 -11.80 -17.07
C PHE A 170 93.71 -10.79 -17.36
N VAL A 171 93.38 -9.50 -17.36
CA VAL A 171 94.37 -8.42 -17.24
C VAL A 171 94.49 -8.07 -15.75
N PRO A 172 95.60 -8.38 -15.06
CA PRO A 172 95.63 -8.42 -13.60
C PRO A 172 95.25 -7.14 -12.85
N SER A 173 95.22 -5.98 -13.51
CA SER A 173 94.92 -4.68 -12.88
C SER A 173 93.82 -3.88 -13.56
N ASP A 174 93.20 -4.40 -14.63
CA ASP A 174 92.19 -3.67 -15.40
C ASP A 174 91.05 -4.61 -15.85
N ILE A 175 89.80 -4.15 -15.77
CA ILE A 175 88.61 -4.87 -16.25
C ILE A 175 87.91 -4.08 -17.36
N HIS A 176 87.34 -4.80 -18.32
CA HIS A 176 86.56 -4.23 -19.40
C HIS A 176 85.06 -4.40 -19.14
N LEU A 177 84.33 -3.29 -19.22
CA LEU A 177 82.87 -3.33 -19.31
C LEU A 177 82.47 -3.09 -20.77
N ARG A 178 81.97 -4.15 -21.40
CA ARG A 178 81.38 -4.12 -22.75
C ARG A 178 79.94 -3.61 -22.65
N ILE A 179 79.58 -2.66 -23.50
CA ILE A 179 78.23 -2.10 -23.57
C ILE A 179 77.66 -2.43 -24.94
N GLN A 180 76.57 -3.18 -24.97
CA GLN A 180 75.90 -3.61 -26.18
C GLN A 180 74.51 -2.99 -26.28
N TYR A 181 74.25 -2.36 -27.42
CA TYR A 181 72.93 -1.93 -27.88
C TYR A 181 72.51 -2.79 -29.07
N GLN A 182 71.27 -2.62 -29.55
CA GLN A 182 70.80 -3.37 -30.72
C GLN A 182 71.58 -3.00 -32.01
N GLY A 183 71.81 -1.70 -32.24
CA GLY A 183 72.50 -1.19 -33.42
C GLY A 183 74.02 -1.15 -33.32
N ALA A 184 74.61 -1.33 -32.12
CA ALA A 184 76.05 -1.20 -31.91
C ALA A 184 76.55 -2.04 -30.72
N ASP A 185 77.75 -2.61 -30.84
CA ASP A 185 78.38 -3.43 -29.79
C ASP A 185 79.76 -2.86 -29.41
N PHE A 186 79.87 -2.22 -28.25
CA PHE A 186 81.08 -1.53 -27.76
C PHE A 186 81.89 -2.45 -26.84
N ASN A 187 82.85 -3.18 -27.42
CA ASN A 187 83.61 -4.25 -26.77
C ASN A 187 85.12 -3.92 -26.70
N LYS A 188 85.97 -4.87 -26.32
CA LYS A 188 87.43 -4.64 -26.29
C LYS A 188 88.05 -4.58 -27.69
N ALA A 189 87.51 -5.34 -28.67
CA ALA A 189 88.07 -5.44 -30.01
C ALA A 189 87.93 -4.14 -30.83
N ASN A 190 86.87 -3.37 -30.61
CA ASN A 190 86.72 -2.04 -31.21
C ASN A 190 87.39 -0.91 -30.40
N ASN A 191 88.05 -1.22 -29.29
CA ASN A 191 88.65 -0.25 -28.37
C ASN A 191 87.65 0.79 -27.84
N GLN A 192 86.37 0.42 -27.67
CA GLN A 192 85.29 1.31 -27.21
C GLN A 192 84.57 0.82 -25.94
N SER A 193 85.06 -0.23 -25.27
CA SER A 193 84.63 -0.62 -23.93
C SER A 193 85.10 0.36 -22.85
N VAL A 194 84.44 0.35 -21.69
CA VAL A 194 84.88 1.10 -20.50
C VAL A 194 85.96 0.28 -19.81
N TRP A 195 87.15 0.88 -19.63
CA TRP A 195 88.26 0.26 -18.90
C TRP A 195 88.30 0.83 -17.49
N ILE A 196 88.43 -0.06 -16.51
CA ILE A 196 88.47 0.33 -15.11
C ILE A 196 89.68 -0.34 -14.47
N GLY A 197 90.59 0.47 -13.96
CA GLY A 197 91.74 0.03 -13.21
C GLY A 197 91.41 -0.09 -11.73
N TYR A 198 91.87 -1.16 -11.10
CA TYR A 198 91.72 -1.38 -9.67
C TYR A 198 92.68 -2.47 -9.20
N VAL A 199 93.33 -2.24 -8.06
CA VAL A 199 94.09 -3.27 -7.35
C VAL A 199 93.78 -3.12 -5.87
N PRO A 200 93.20 -4.15 -5.21
CA PRO A 200 92.86 -4.10 -3.79
C PRO A 200 94.00 -3.54 -2.94
N ASN A 201 93.72 -2.49 -2.16
CA ASN A 201 94.67 -1.84 -1.24
C ASN A 201 95.94 -1.24 -1.89
N VAL A 202 96.00 -1.13 -3.22
CA VAL A 202 97.20 -0.66 -3.96
C VAL A 202 96.88 0.44 -4.97
N ARG A 203 95.77 0.30 -5.72
CA ARG A 203 95.33 1.25 -6.76
C ARG A 203 93.84 1.50 -6.58
N ASP A 204 93.49 2.74 -6.24
CA ASP A 204 92.10 3.21 -6.19
C ASP A 204 91.43 3.03 -7.56
N VAL A 205 90.10 2.96 -7.55
CA VAL A 205 89.31 2.79 -8.77
C VAL A 205 89.53 3.99 -9.71
N ASP A 206 90.17 3.76 -10.85
CA ASP A 206 90.40 4.78 -11.87
C ASP A 206 89.84 4.33 -13.21
N ILE A 207 89.15 5.25 -13.89
CA ILE A 207 88.61 4.97 -15.23
C ILE A 207 89.73 5.27 -16.22
N ALA A 208 90.54 4.25 -16.50
CA ALA A 208 91.69 4.36 -17.38
C ALA A 208 91.31 4.25 -18.86
N ARG A 209 92.14 4.77 -19.77
CA ARG A 209 92.11 4.45 -21.20
C ARG A 209 93.52 4.17 -21.69
N PRO A 210 93.91 2.92 -21.89
CA PRO A 210 95.25 2.63 -22.39
C PRO A 210 95.44 3.25 -23.79
N GLY A 211 96.37 4.20 -23.92
CA GLY A 211 96.84 4.73 -25.20
C GLY A 211 95.93 5.70 -25.96
N ARG A 212 94.87 6.27 -25.35
CA ARG A 212 94.01 7.30 -26.00
C ARG A 212 93.79 8.53 -25.12
N THR A 213 93.79 9.72 -25.73
CA THR A 213 93.59 11.02 -25.06
C THR A 213 92.15 11.54 -25.09
N SER A 214 91.21 10.90 -25.81
CA SER A 214 89.82 11.33 -25.93
C SER A 214 88.86 10.56 -25.02
N SER A 215 87.84 11.24 -24.47
CA SER A 215 86.76 10.67 -23.63
C SER A 215 85.87 9.67 -24.39
N LEU A 216 85.05 8.86 -23.70
CA LEU A 216 84.13 7.92 -24.38
C LEU A 216 83.12 8.79 -25.09
N ALA A 217 82.64 8.33 -26.24
CA ALA A 217 81.58 9.06 -26.89
C ALA A 217 80.33 9.04 -25.99
N PRO A 218 79.68 10.18 -25.72
CA PRO A 218 78.55 10.26 -24.77
C PRO A 218 77.36 9.35 -25.13
N TYR A 219 77.23 8.96 -26.40
CA TYR A 219 76.20 8.02 -26.86
C TYR A 219 76.49 6.56 -26.49
N ILE A 220 77.73 6.23 -26.08
CA ILE A 220 78.10 4.89 -25.57
C ILE A 220 77.78 4.81 -24.08
N VAL A 221 78.20 5.82 -23.32
CA VAL A 221 77.85 6.05 -21.91
C VAL A 221 78.05 7.54 -21.66
N HIS A 222 77.12 8.18 -20.95
CA HIS A 222 77.18 9.62 -20.70
C HIS A 222 78.32 9.98 -19.75
N SER A 223 78.43 9.26 -18.64
CA SER A 223 79.55 9.35 -17.70
C SER A 223 79.71 8.06 -16.91
N VAL A 224 80.92 7.80 -16.45
CA VAL A 224 81.23 6.68 -15.56
C VAL A 224 81.98 7.24 -14.36
N THR A 225 81.67 6.76 -13.16
CA THR A 225 82.41 7.06 -11.93
C THR A 225 82.59 5.78 -11.12
N GLY A 226 83.82 5.52 -10.68
CA GLY A 226 84.13 4.41 -9.78
C GLY A 226 84.25 4.89 -8.34
N ARG A 227 83.81 4.08 -7.39
CA ARG A 227 84.03 4.29 -5.95
C ARG A 227 84.31 2.98 -5.25
N ASP A 228 85.23 3.02 -4.30
CA ASP A 228 85.39 1.94 -3.33
C ASP A 228 84.43 2.22 -2.18
N ASN A 229 83.30 1.52 -2.16
CA ASN A 229 82.26 1.69 -1.13
C ASN A 229 82.07 0.36 -0.41
N SER A 230 82.51 0.28 0.84
CA SER A 230 82.50 -0.97 1.59
C SER A 230 81.11 -1.40 2.06
N THR A 231 80.05 -0.61 1.84
CA THR A 231 78.68 -0.96 2.27
C THR A 231 77.57 -0.56 1.31
N VAL A 232 76.50 -1.34 1.27
CA VAL A 232 75.29 -1.08 0.48
C VAL A 232 74.03 -1.18 1.34
N PRO A 233 72.94 -0.45 1.02
CA PRO A 233 71.67 -0.65 1.71
C PRO A 233 71.20 -2.12 1.62
N MET A 234 70.39 -2.55 2.59
CA MET A 234 69.73 -3.86 2.50
C MET A 234 68.94 -4.01 1.20
N ASP A 235 68.84 -5.24 0.70
CA ASP A 235 68.26 -5.57 -0.59
C ASP A 235 66.89 -6.27 -0.42
N PHE A 236 65.84 -5.66 -0.96
CA PHE A 236 64.46 -6.16 -0.94
C PHE A 236 64.12 -7.11 -2.11
N SER A 237 65.09 -7.45 -2.95
CA SER A 237 65.00 -8.48 -4.00
C SER A 237 66.04 -9.60 -3.83
N GLY A 238 66.89 -9.51 -2.80
CA GLY A 238 67.94 -10.48 -2.51
C GLY A 238 67.46 -11.76 -1.79
N ALA A 239 68.40 -12.61 -1.38
CA ALA A 239 68.10 -13.92 -0.77
C ALA A 239 67.21 -13.85 0.49
N ASN A 240 67.29 -12.75 1.25
CA ASN A 240 66.53 -12.53 2.49
C ASN A 240 65.34 -11.57 2.31
N ALA A 241 64.98 -11.21 1.07
CA ALA A 241 63.91 -10.25 0.75
C ALA A 241 62.58 -10.59 1.41
N LEU A 242 62.18 -11.87 1.39
CA LEU A 242 60.93 -12.32 2.01
C LEU A 242 60.80 -11.86 3.46
N TYR A 243 61.85 -12.03 4.27
CA TYR A 243 61.83 -11.65 5.68
C TYR A 243 61.76 -10.13 5.87
N PHE A 244 62.39 -9.35 4.99
CA PHE A 244 62.28 -7.89 5.04
C PHE A 244 60.87 -7.43 4.67
N TRP A 245 60.25 -8.00 3.64
CA TRP A 245 58.85 -7.75 3.30
C TRP A 245 57.89 -8.17 4.42
N GLU A 246 58.13 -9.32 5.05
CA GLU A 246 57.38 -9.79 6.22
C GLU A 246 57.48 -8.80 7.40
N LEU A 247 58.67 -8.30 7.69
CA LEU A 247 58.89 -7.37 8.80
C LEU A 247 58.26 -6.00 8.56
N PHE A 248 58.51 -5.40 7.39
CA PHE A 248 58.18 -4.00 7.15
C PHE A 248 56.80 -3.78 6.52
N TYR A 249 56.26 -4.76 5.79
CA TYR A 249 54.95 -4.63 5.13
C TYR A 249 53.91 -5.60 5.70
N TYR A 250 54.13 -6.91 5.61
CA TYR A 250 53.07 -7.87 5.95
C TYR A 250 52.75 -7.87 7.45
N THR A 251 53.74 -7.76 8.35
CA THR A 251 53.50 -7.71 9.80
C THR A 251 52.66 -6.50 10.20
N PRO A 252 52.98 -5.26 9.76
CA PRO A 252 52.12 -4.12 10.02
C PRO A 252 50.72 -4.24 9.42
N MET A 253 50.61 -4.72 8.17
CA MET A 253 49.32 -4.89 7.51
C MET A 253 48.44 -5.93 8.19
N MET A 254 49.01 -7.07 8.58
CA MET A 254 48.30 -8.13 9.32
C MET A 254 47.85 -7.63 10.70
N SER A 255 48.72 -6.90 11.41
CA SER A 255 48.41 -6.32 12.72
C SER A 255 47.28 -5.32 12.62
N ALA A 256 47.36 -4.37 11.68
CA ALA A 256 46.30 -3.41 11.41
C ALA A 256 44.96 -4.09 11.09
N GLN A 257 44.98 -5.10 10.22
CA GLN A 257 43.78 -5.86 9.87
C GLN A 257 43.19 -6.59 11.09
N ARG A 258 44.04 -7.20 11.93
CA ARG A 258 43.58 -7.90 13.13
C ARG A 258 42.96 -6.93 14.14
N PHE A 259 43.59 -5.77 14.37
CA PHE A 259 43.02 -4.73 15.24
C PHE A 259 41.71 -4.18 14.68
N LEU A 260 41.59 -4.02 13.36
CA LEU A 260 40.34 -3.61 12.73
C LEU A 260 39.22 -4.63 12.95
N GLN A 261 39.50 -5.93 12.79
CA GLN A 261 38.54 -7.02 13.06
C GLN A 261 38.05 -7.02 14.51
N GLU A 262 38.95 -6.73 15.45
CA GLU A 262 38.65 -6.61 16.89
C GLU A 262 38.12 -5.21 17.29
N GLN A 263 37.82 -4.34 16.31
CA GLN A 263 37.34 -2.96 16.48
C GLN A 263 38.24 -2.06 17.34
N GLN A 264 39.52 -2.39 17.46
CA GLN A 264 40.54 -1.57 18.13
C GLN A 264 41.09 -0.51 17.16
N PHE A 265 40.21 0.42 16.76
CA PHE A 265 40.48 1.31 15.63
C PHE A 265 41.71 2.22 15.80
N THR A 266 42.04 2.63 17.02
CA THR A 266 43.23 3.47 17.27
C THR A 266 44.52 2.72 17.03
N LEU A 267 44.58 1.44 17.44
CA LEU A 267 45.72 0.58 17.15
C LEU A 267 45.78 0.25 15.67
N ALA A 268 44.64 -0.03 15.02
CA ALA A 268 44.59 -0.25 13.58
C ALA A 268 45.15 0.95 12.78
N ASP A 269 44.76 2.19 13.14
CA ASP A 269 45.30 3.41 12.53
C ASP A 269 46.81 3.54 12.74
N GLN A 270 47.30 3.33 13.98
CA GLN A 270 48.73 3.39 14.29
C GLN A 270 49.54 2.39 13.47
N TRP A 271 49.07 1.15 13.35
CA TRP A 271 49.77 0.11 12.60
C TRP A 271 49.72 0.31 11.09
N LEU A 272 48.62 0.84 10.52
CA LEU A 272 48.59 1.25 9.12
C LEU A 272 49.60 2.36 8.82
N ARG A 273 49.78 3.30 9.76
CA ARG A 273 50.74 4.40 9.62
C ARG A 273 52.19 3.94 9.59
N TYR A 274 52.53 2.73 10.06
CA TYR A 274 53.88 2.19 9.82
C TYR A 274 54.14 1.81 8.36
N VAL A 275 53.10 1.76 7.52
CA VAL A 275 53.22 1.51 6.08
C VAL A 275 52.92 2.77 5.28
N TRP A 276 51.79 3.42 5.58
CA TRP A 276 51.28 4.56 4.81
C TRP A 276 50.60 5.59 5.71
N SER A 277 50.99 6.86 5.53
CA SER A 277 50.45 8.00 6.27
C SER A 277 50.10 9.12 5.28
N PRO A 278 48.81 9.42 5.04
CA PRO A 278 48.42 10.47 4.12
C PRO A 278 48.84 11.89 4.59
N SER A 279 49.20 12.06 5.86
CA SER A 279 49.73 13.32 6.41
C SER A 279 51.26 13.46 6.33
N GLY A 280 51.95 12.49 5.73
CA GLY A 280 53.41 12.36 5.79
C GLY A 280 53.91 11.88 7.16
N TYR A 281 55.21 12.02 7.40
CA TYR A 281 55.89 11.57 8.62
C TYR A 281 56.63 12.71 9.30
N VAL A 282 56.78 12.61 10.63
CA VAL A 282 57.62 13.53 11.41
C VAL A 282 58.81 12.74 11.96
N VAL A 283 60.00 13.07 11.49
CA VAL A 283 61.26 12.42 11.91
C VAL A 283 62.08 13.45 12.67
N ARG A 284 62.38 13.18 13.94
CA ARG A 284 63.15 14.07 14.82
C ARG A 284 62.63 15.52 14.86
N GLY A 285 61.30 15.69 14.82
CA GLY A 285 60.63 16.98 14.87
C GLY A 285 60.52 17.72 13.53
N GLN A 286 61.02 17.14 12.43
CA GLN A 286 60.92 17.72 11.09
C GLN A 286 59.92 16.92 10.25
N HIS A 287 59.07 17.64 9.50
CA HIS A 287 58.15 17.01 8.56
C HIS A 287 58.93 16.53 7.33
N VAL A 288 58.69 15.28 6.95
CA VAL A 288 59.25 14.64 5.77
C VAL A 288 58.09 14.32 4.84
N ASP A 289 58.13 14.88 3.64
CA ASP A 289 57.10 14.72 2.61
C ASP A 289 57.26 13.39 1.86
N ARG A 290 57.16 12.29 2.60
CA ARG A 290 57.15 10.92 2.09
C ARG A 290 55.80 10.29 2.41
N SER A 291 55.19 9.65 1.42
CA SER A 291 53.88 9.00 1.60
C SER A 291 53.99 7.57 2.14
N TRP A 292 55.01 6.82 1.72
CA TRP A 292 55.21 5.41 2.08
C TRP A 292 56.39 5.27 3.05
N ASN A 293 56.17 4.62 4.19
CA ASN A 293 57.25 4.33 5.13
C ASN A 293 58.01 3.04 4.77
N VAL A 294 57.45 2.22 3.88
CA VAL A 294 58.11 1.02 3.34
C VAL A 294 58.86 1.39 2.07
N ARG A 295 60.19 1.30 2.11
CA ARG A 295 61.12 1.68 1.04
C ARG A 295 60.82 1.03 -0.32
N PRO A 296 60.63 -0.31 -0.43
CA PRO A 296 60.35 -0.92 -1.73
C PRO A 296 58.98 -0.55 -2.31
N LEU A 297 58.06 0.04 -1.54
CA LEU A 297 56.86 0.69 -2.09
C LEU A 297 57.22 2.06 -2.67
N GLN A 298 58.12 2.82 -2.06
CA GLN A 298 58.54 4.12 -2.61
C GLN A 298 59.33 3.97 -3.92
N GLU A 299 60.11 2.89 -4.05
CA GLU A 299 61.01 2.59 -5.18
C GLU A 299 60.40 1.68 -6.26
N ASP A 300 59.21 1.11 -6.03
CA ASP A 300 58.56 0.11 -6.90
C ASP A 300 59.46 -1.10 -7.21
N THR A 301 59.99 -1.73 -6.15
CA THR A 301 60.94 -2.85 -6.26
C THR A 301 60.23 -4.18 -6.56
N CYS A 302 60.43 -4.72 -7.77
CA CYS A 302 60.05 -6.09 -8.11
C CYS A 302 60.92 -7.11 -7.36
N TRP A 303 60.29 -8.14 -6.78
CA TRP A 303 60.99 -9.24 -6.12
C TRP A 303 60.44 -10.63 -6.49
N ASN A 304 59.57 -10.69 -7.50
CA ASN A 304 59.11 -11.94 -8.12
C ASN A 304 58.95 -11.75 -9.63
N ASP A 305 59.86 -12.34 -10.41
CA ASP A 305 59.89 -12.17 -11.88
C ASP A 305 58.96 -13.13 -12.64
N ALA A 306 58.29 -14.05 -11.94
CA ALA A 306 57.44 -15.05 -12.57
C ALA A 306 56.05 -15.17 -11.89
N PRO A 307 55.28 -14.06 -11.84
CA PRO A 307 54.03 -13.99 -11.08
C PRO A 307 52.95 -14.96 -11.59
N LEU A 308 53.00 -15.33 -12.87
CA LEU A 308 51.96 -16.14 -13.52
C LEU A 308 52.27 -17.65 -13.55
N LYS A 309 53.29 -18.12 -12.79
CA LYS A 309 53.55 -19.57 -12.65
C LYS A 309 52.40 -20.31 -11.96
N ALA A 310 51.69 -19.61 -11.09
CA ALA A 310 50.49 -20.07 -10.41
C ALA A 310 49.47 -18.92 -10.36
N VAL A 311 48.21 -19.24 -10.05
CA VAL A 311 47.17 -18.21 -9.84
C VAL A 311 47.29 -17.72 -8.39
N ASP A 312 48.18 -16.76 -8.17
CA ASP A 312 48.48 -16.21 -6.85
C ASP A 312 48.47 -14.66 -6.90
N PRO A 313 47.51 -13.99 -6.22
CA PRO A 313 47.43 -12.54 -6.20
C PRO A 313 48.62 -11.90 -5.49
N ASP A 314 49.23 -12.58 -4.50
CA ASP A 314 50.43 -12.07 -3.86
C ASP A 314 51.59 -12.11 -4.85
N ALA A 315 51.77 -13.19 -5.62
CA ALA A 315 52.82 -13.24 -6.64
C ALA A 315 52.72 -12.09 -7.66
N VAL A 316 51.51 -11.71 -8.09
CA VAL A 316 51.27 -10.54 -8.95
C VAL A 316 51.68 -9.23 -8.26
N ALA A 317 51.32 -9.06 -6.98
CA ALA A 317 51.69 -7.89 -6.19
C ALA A 317 53.19 -7.82 -5.84
N GLN A 318 53.88 -8.96 -5.78
CA GLN A 318 55.33 -9.06 -5.60
C GLN A 318 56.10 -8.67 -6.86
N ASN A 319 55.48 -8.86 -8.03
CA ASN A 319 56.03 -8.40 -9.31
C ASN A 319 55.87 -6.88 -9.47
N ASP A 320 54.72 -6.33 -9.08
CA ASP A 320 54.45 -4.89 -9.07
C ASP A 320 53.85 -4.43 -7.72
N PRO A 321 54.65 -3.79 -6.85
CA PRO A 321 54.23 -3.32 -5.54
C PRO A 321 53.11 -2.26 -5.54
N MET A 322 52.71 -1.72 -6.70
CA MET A 322 51.52 -0.86 -6.80
C MET A 322 50.27 -1.55 -6.23
N HIS A 323 50.14 -2.86 -6.40
CA HIS A 323 49.01 -3.62 -5.84
C HIS A 323 49.01 -3.60 -4.30
N TYR A 324 50.19 -3.65 -3.67
CA TYR A 324 50.33 -3.49 -2.22
C TYR A 324 49.98 -2.07 -1.75
N LYS A 325 50.31 -1.05 -2.54
CA LYS A 325 49.86 0.32 -2.28
C LYS A 325 48.33 0.42 -2.29
N VAL A 326 47.69 -0.10 -3.33
CA VAL A 326 46.22 -0.09 -3.47
C VAL A 326 45.56 -0.89 -2.34
N ALA A 327 46.09 -2.06 -1.98
CA ALA A 327 45.57 -2.86 -0.87
C ALA A 327 45.65 -2.09 0.47
N THR A 328 46.78 -1.41 0.73
CA THR A 328 46.95 -0.58 1.93
C THR A 328 45.96 0.58 1.95
N PHE A 329 45.75 1.24 0.81
CA PHE A 329 44.78 2.32 0.68
C PHE A 329 43.34 1.85 0.96
N MET A 330 42.93 0.72 0.38
CA MET A 330 41.61 0.13 0.63
C MET A 330 41.41 -0.21 2.12
N ARG A 331 42.45 -0.72 2.80
CA ARG A 331 42.39 -1.00 4.25
C ARG A 331 42.24 0.25 5.11
N ALA A 332 42.84 1.37 4.70
CA ALA A 332 42.61 2.64 5.36
C ALA A 332 41.16 3.13 5.19
N LEU A 333 40.56 2.94 4.00
CA LEU A 333 39.15 3.24 3.77
C LEU A 333 38.24 2.35 4.62
N ASP A 334 38.53 1.04 4.70
CA ASP A 334 37.81 0.11 5.56
C ASP A 334 37.81 0.59 7.02
N LEU A 335 38.96 1.01 7.52
CA LEU A 335 39.11 1.55 8.88
C LEU A 335 38.25 2.81 9.10
N LEU A 336 38.30 3.77 8.18
CA LEU A 336 37.54 5.03 8.30
C LEU A 336 36.03 4.77 8.23
N ILE A 337 35.59 3.91 7.31
CA ILE A 337 34.19 3.52 7.20
C ILE A 337 33.74 2.78 8.46
N ALA A 338 34.53 1.83 8.97
CA ALA A 338 34.20 1.08 10.17
C ALA A 338 34.10 1.98 11.42
N ARG A 339 34.98 2.98 11.56
CA ARG A 339 34.86 4.02 12.60
C ARG A 339 33.56 4.81 12.45
N GLY A 340 33.25 5.27 11.24
CA GLY A 340 32.01 5.98 10.96
C GLY A 340 30.77 5.14 11.29
N ASP A 341 30.75 3.89 10.84
CA ASP A 341 29.69 2.91 11.05
C ASP A 341 29.51 2.55 12.54
N SER A 342 30.60 2.49 13.32
CA SER A 342 30.55 2.29 14.78
C SER A 342 29.95 3.49 15.50
N ALA A 343 30.37 4.71 15.14
CA ALA A 343 29.83 5.95 15.70
C ALA A 343 28.34 6.16 15.33
N TYR A 344 27.96 5.82 14.09
CA TYR A 344 26.57 5.93 13.62
C TYR A 344 25.64 5.05 14.46
N ARG A 345 25.99 3.79 14.70
CA ARG A 345 25.14 2.84 15.43
C ARG A 345 24.83 3.24 16.87
N LYS A 346 25.59 4.18 17.47
CA LYS A 346 25.27 4.75 18.79
C LYS A 346 24.04 5.66 18.79
N LEU A 347 23.71 6.25 17.63
CA LEU A 347 22.52 7.08 17.41
C LEU A 347 22.37 8.29 18.36
N GLU A 348 23.48 8.83 18.87
CA GLU A 348 23.51 10.10 19.60
C GLU A 348 23.87 11.25 18.65
N ARG A 349 23.38 12.47 18.91
CA ARG A 349 23.63 13.63 18.03
C ARG A 349 25.13 13.86 17.78
N ASP A 350 25.95 13.76 18.83
CA ASP A 350 27.38 13.99 18.73
C ASP A 350 28.11 12.83 18.02
N THR A 351 27.67 11.58 18.22
CA THR A 351 28.25 10.42 17.53
C THR A 351 27.84 10.33 16.06
N LEU A 352 26.65 10.82 15.69
CA LEU A 352 26.25 11.00 14.29
C LEU A 352 27.08 12.09 13.60
N THR A 353 27.46 13.13 14.34
CA THR A 353 28.39 14.15 13.86
C THR A 353 29.80 13.56 13.69
N GLU A 354 30.26 12.74 14.63
CA GLU A 354 31.51 11.99 14.51
C GLU A 354 31.51 11.05 13.29
N ALA A 355 30.43 10.29 13.08
CA ALA A 355 30.28 9.42 11.92
C ALA A 355 30.43 10.20 10.60
N LYS A 356 29.81 11.39 10.53
CA LYS A 356 29.93 12.28 9.38
C LYS A 356 31.38 12.68 9.10
N VAL A 357 32.15 13.00 10.13
CA VAL A 357 33.58 13.35 9.98
C VAL A 357 34.36 12.19 9.38
N TRP A 358 34.19 10.97 9.90
CA TRP A 358 34.90 9.79 9.41
C TRP A 358 34.57 9.48 7.93
N TYR A 359 33.29 9.52 7.55
CA TYR A 359 32.91 9.31 6.15
C TYR A 359 33.41 10.43 5.23
N SER A 360 33.42 11.69 5.69
CA SER A 360 33.97 12.80 4.94
C SER A 360 35.49 12.67 4.75
N GLN A 361 36.22 12.20 5.76
CA GLN A 361 37.64 11.92 5.63
C GLN A 361 37.91 10.83 4.58
N ALA A 362 37.13 9.75 4.58
CA ALA A 362 37.24 8.70 3.57
C ALA A 362 36.94 9.21 2.15
N LEU A 363 35.89 10.04 1.99
CA LEU A 363 35.56 10.68 0.71
C LEU A 363 36.65 11.64 0.22
N ASN A 364 37.28 12.40 1.12
CA ASN A 364 38.37 13.30 0.76
C ASN A 364 39.63 12.54 0.32
N LEU A 365 39.90 11.37 0.92
CA LEU A 365 40.98 10.48 0.47
C LEU A 365 40.69 9.85 -0.90
N LEU A 366 39.44 9.44 -1.14
CA LEU A 366 39.00 8.88 -2.42
C LEU A 366 38.99 9.90 -3.56
N GLY A 367 38.64 11.14 -3.25
CA GLY A 367 38.33 12.15 -4.25
C GLY A 367 36.99 11.90 -4.94
N GLU A 368 36.78 12.59 -6.07
CA GLU A 368 35.54 12.46 -6.85
C GLU A 368 35.42 11.07 -7.49
N GLN A 369 34.19 10.57 -7.58
CA GLN A 369 33.95 9.31 -8.28
C GLN A 369 34.34 9.49 -9.76
N PRO A 370 35.14 8.58 -10.35
CA PRO A 370 35.54 8.69 -11.74
C PRO A 370 34.32 8.67 -12.67
N TYR A 371 34.25 9.65 -13.57
CA TYR A 371 33.23 9.70 -14.61
C TYR A 371 33.61 8.77 -15.77
N ILE A 372 32.89 7.66 -15.89
CA ILE A 372 33.03 6.72 -17.01
C ILE A 372 32.15 7.22 -18.16
N ARG A 373 32.76 7.59 -19.29
CA ARG A 373 32.04 8.05 -20.48
C ARG A 373 31.27 6.88 -21.11
N ALA A 374 30.00 7.09 -21.45
CA ALA A 374 29.25 6.19 -22.34
C ALA A 374 29.97 6.10 -23.70
N ASN A 375 30.19 4.88 -24.19
CA ASN A 375 31.33 4.57 -25.03
C ASN A 375 31.10 4.83 -26.53
N ALA A 376 32.02 5.56 -27.17
CA ALA A 376 32.02 5.82 -28.62
C ALA A 376 33.03 4.93 -29.40
N GLN A 377 33.79 4.07 -28.71
CA GLN A 377 34.91 3.29 -29.29
C GLN A 377 34.66 1.76 -29.37
N TRP A 378 33.53 1.27 -28.87
CA TRP A 378 33.13 -0.14 -29.02
C TRP A 378 32.27 -0.30 -30.27
N THR A 379 32.63 -1.23 -31.16
CA THR A 379 31.98 -1.38 -32.48
C THR A 379 30.74 -2.29 -32.50
N GLU A 380 30.37 -2.87 -31.36
CA GLU A 380 29.33 -3.92 -31.29
C GLU A 380 29.54 -5.05 -32.33
N PRO A 381 30.74 -5.68 -32.36
CA PRO A 381 31.08 -6.68 -33.36
C PRO A 381 30.21 -7.94 -33.24
N SER A 382 30.10 -8.68 -34.34
CA SER A 382 29.55 -10.05 -34.28
C SER A 382 30.46 -10.97 -33.44
N LEU A 383 29.89 -12.06 -32.89
CA LEU A 383 30.68 -13.03 -32.12
C LEU A 383 31.82 -13.64 -32.95
N GLY A 384 31.63 -13.84 -34.26
CA GLY A 384 32.66 -14.35 -35.17
C GLY A 384 33.83 -13.38 -35.35
N GLU A 385 33.56 -12.07 -35.38
CA GLU A 385 34.61 -11.05 -35.47
C GLU A 385 35.37 -10.89 -34.13
N ALA A 386 34.66 -10.87 -33.01
CA ALA A 386 35.25 -10.71 -31.67
C ALA A 386 36.07 -11.94 -31.23
N SER A 387 35.70 -13.14 -31.66
CA SER A 387 36.41 -14.40 -31.34
C SER A 387 37.45 -14.83 -32.38
N SER A 388 37.75 -13.97 -33.37
CA SER A 388 38.69 -14.28 -34.44
C SER A 388 40.10 -14.55 -33.91
N GLN A 389 40.69 -15.69 -34.29
CA GLN A 389 42.09 -16.00 -33.98
C GLN A 389 43.04 -14.97 -34.61
N ALA A 390 42.74 -14.48 -35.81
CA ALA A 390 43.55 -13.45 -36.46
C ALA A 390 43.58 -12.14 -35.66
N LEU A 391 42.47 -11.78 -35.01
CA LEU A 391 42.40 -10.62 -34.11
C LEU A 391 43.28 -10.83 -32.86
N ALA A 392 43.24 -12.02 -32.27
CA ALA A 392 44.07 -12.36 -31.11
C ALA A 392 45.57 -12.37 -31.46
N GLU A 393 45.97 -12.99 -32.58
CA GLU A 393 47.35 -13.02 -33.06
C GLU A 393 47.88 -11.62 -33.39
N GLN A 394 47.05 -10.78 -34.02
CA GLN A 394 47.38 -9.38 -34.26
C GLN A 394 47.59 -8.63 -32.95
N HIS A 395 46.72 -8.83 -31.95
CA HIS A 395 46.85 -8.18 -30.65
C HIS A 395 48.14 -8.59 -29.92
N VAL A 396 48.46 -9.89 -29.89
CA VAL A 396 49.71 -10.40 -29.30
C VAL A 396 50.93 -9.81 -30.01
N THR A 397 50.90 -9.71 -31.34
CA THR A 397 51.97 -9.09 -32.14
C THR A 397 52.14 -7.60 -31.80
N VAL A 398 51.03 -6.87 -31.62
CA VAL A 398 51.09 -5.47 -31.20
C VAL A 398 51.70 -5.34 -29.79
N LEU A 399 51.30 -6.19 -28.84
CA LEU A 399 51.86 -6.19 -27.48
C LEU A 399 53.36 -6.54 -27.46
N SER A 400 53.82 -7.50 -28.27
CA SER A 400 55.24 -7.85 -28.35
C SER A 400 56.08 -6.70 -28.90
N LEU A 401 55.61 -6.04 -29.97
CA LEU A 401 56.27 -4.88 -30.55
C LEU A 401 56.32 -3.67 -29.60
N LEU A 402 55.25 -3.45 -28.82
CA LEU A 402 55.21 -2.40 -27.78
C LEU A 402 56.25 -2.67 -26.69
N ARG A 403 56.34 -3.92 -26.21
CA ARG A 403 57.33 -4.34 -25.21
C ARG A 403 58.77 -4.21 -25.71
N GLU A 404 59.01 -4.50 -26.98
CA GLU A 404 60.32 -4.34 -27.63
C GLU A 404 60.66 -2.87 -27.97
N GLY A 405 59.72 -1.94 -27.77
CA GLY A 405 59.93 -0.52 -28.04
C GLY A 405 59.94 -0.14 -29.52
N ARG A 406 59.44 -1.01 -30.41
CA ARG A 406 59.50 -0.87 -31.88
C ARG A 406 58.43 0.09 -32.44
N ALA A 407 58.46 1.33 -31.96
CA ALA A 407 57.42 2.34 -32.23
C ALA A 407 57.24 2.67 -33.73
N LEU A 408 58.29 2.62 -34.54
CA LEU A 408 58.19 2.89 -35.99
C LEU A 408 57.55 1.72 -36.75
N THR A 409 57.85 0.47 -36.37
CA THR A 409 57.19 -0.71 -36.92
C THR A 409 55.69 -0.67 -36.61
N LEU A 410 55.32 -0.30 -35.39
CA LEU A 410 53.93 -0.07 -34.99
C LEU A 410 53.27 1.07 -35.80
N LYS A 411 53.94 2.21 -35.99
CA LYS A 411 53.42 3.32 -36.82
C LYS A 411 53.24 2.92 -38.28
N ALA A 412 54.16 2.14 -38.85
CA ALA A 412 54.04 1.59 -40.20
C ALA A 412 52.84 0.63 -40.31
N MET A 413 52.62 -0.23 -39.31
CA MET A 413 51.45 -1.11 -39.21
C MET A 413 50.13 -0.36 -38.99
N ALA A 414 50.16 0.79 -38.30
CA ALA A 414 48.99 1.60 -38.02
C ALA A 414 48.50 2.41 -39.23
N SER A 415 49.37 2.66 -40.22
CA SER A 415 49.07 3.50 -41.39
C SER A 415 47.99 2.96 -42.34
N THR A 416 47.49 1.73 -42.11
CA THR A 416 46.40 1.09 -42.87
C THR A 416 45.04 1.06 -42.16
N ASN A 417 44.92 1.44 -40.87
CA ASN A 417 43.65 1.37 -40.12
C ASN A 417 43.40 2.63 -39.28
N THR A 418 42.64 3.57 -39.85
CA THR A 418 42.11 4.77 -39.17
C THR A 418 40.75 4.54 -38.50
N ALA A 419 40.52 3.36 -37.91
CA ALA A 419 39.29 3.11 -37.16
C ALA A 419 39.49 3.51 -35.68
N ALA A 420 38.73 4.50 -35.22
CA ALA A 420 38.72 4.92 -33.81
C ALA A 420 38.03 3.91 -32.88
N ALA A 421 37.43 2.86 -33.43
CA ALA A 421 36.65 1.85 -32.72
C ALA A 421 37.16 0.43 -33.04
N SER A 422 37.19 -0.44 -32.02
CA SER A 422 37.82 -1.77 -32.07
C SER A 422 36.86 -2.88 -31.58
N PRO A 423 36.97 -4.11 -32.11
CA PRO A 423 36.26 -5.28 -31.58
C PRO A 423 36.88 -5.87 -30.29
N LEU A 424 37.99 -5.31 -29.79
CA LEU A 424 38.63 -5.76 -28.54
C LEU A 424 37.86 -5.25 -27.31
N PHE A 425 37.68 -6.13 -26.31
CA PHE A 425 37.09 -5.75 -25.03
C PHE A 425 37.91 -4.63 -24.36
N LEU A 426 37.20 -3.74 -23.68
CA LEU A 426 37.80 -2.63 -22.96
C LEU A 426 38.06 -2.99 -21.49
N PRO A 427 39.08 -2.40 -20.85
CA PRO A 427 39.31 -2.58 -19.42
C PRO A 427 38.12 -2.10 -18.58
N GLU A 428 37.84 -2.80 -17.50
CA GLU A 428 36.83 -2.43 -16.51
C GLU A 428 37.47 -1.80 -15.27
N VAL A 429 36.74 -0.93 -14.59
CA VAL A 429 37.15 -0.40 -13.28
C VAL A 429 37.01 -1.48 -12.20
N ASN A 430 37.80 -1.38 -11.13
CA ASN A 430 37.65 -2.30 -10.00
C ASN A 430 36.32 -2.04 -9.26
N GLU A 431 35.39 -3.00 -9.31
CA GLU A 431 34.08 -2.92 -8.66
C GLU A 431 34.17 -2.72 -7.15
N VAL A 432 35.14 -3.35 -6.47
CA VAL A 432 35.32 -3.21 -5.01
C VAL A 432 35.66 -1.76 -4.67
N MET A 433 36.53 -1.16 -5.49
CA MET A 433 36.93 0.24 -5.33
C MET A 433 35.72 1.17 -5.54
N GLN A 434 34.94 0.93 -6.61
CA GLN A 434 33.69 1.65 -6.87
C GLN A 434 32.66 1.51 -5.72
N GLY A 435 32.61 0.33 -5.08
CA GLY A 435 31.76 0.03 -3.93
C GLY A 435 31.99 0.97 -2.73
N TYR A 436 33.20 1.48 -2.53
CA TYR A 436 33.47 2.46 -1.48
C TYR A 436 32.73 3.79 -1.69
N TRP A 437 32.75 4.36 -2.90
CA TRP A 437 31.99 5.58 -3.20
C TRP A 437 30.48 5.36 -3.00
N LEU A 438 29.96 4.21 -3.43
CA LEU A 438 28.54 3.88 -3.28
C LEU A 438 28.14 3.76 -1.80
N THR A 439 28.94 3.03 -1.01
CA THR A 439 28.72 2.87 0.42
C THR A 439 28.77 4.21 1.14
N LEU A 440 29.83 4.99 0.94
CA LEU A 440 29.99 6.30 1.58
C LEU A 440 28.89 7.28 1.18
N ARG A 441 28.46 7.26 -0.09
CA ARG A 441 27.32 8.06 -0.57
C ARG A 441 26.03 7.67 0.16
N GLN A 442 25.74 6.38 0.29
CA GLN A 442 24.56 5.90 1.01
C GLN A 442 24.62 6.29 2.49
N ARG A 443 25.78 6.10 3.16
CA ARG A 443 25.97 6.51 4.55
C ARG A 443 25.77 8.01 4.75
N MET A 444 26.34 8.83 3.85
CA MET A 444 26.10 10.27 3.86
C MET A 444 24.66 10.65 3.60
N TYR A 445 23.99 9.97 2.68
CA TYR A 445 22.57 10.20 2.40
C TYR A 445 21.74 9.91 3.66
N ASN A 446 21.92 8.77 4.30
CA ASN A 446 21.18 8.40 5.51
C ASN A 446 21.38 9.43 6.64
N LEU A 447 22.63 9.88 6.86
CA LEU A 447 22.94 10.92 7.85
C LEU A 447 22.27 12.26 7.55
N ARG A 448 22.12 12.61 6.27
CA ARG A 448 21.47 13.86 5.85
C ARG A 448 19.94 13.83 6.00
N HIS A 449 19.32 12.65 6.06
CA HIS A 449 17.86 12.48 6.04
C HIS A 449 17.27 11.91 7.34
N ASN A 450 18.04 11.90 8.43
CA ASN A 450 17.60 11.38 9.74
C ASN A 450 17.17 9.91 9.67
N LEU A 451 17.92 9.12 8.91
CA LEU A 451 17.73 7.67 8.78
C LEU A 451 18.76 6.95 9.67
N THR A 452 18.46 5.71 10.05
CA THR A 452 19.44 4.78 10.62
C THR A 452 20.46 4.35 9.55
N LEU A 453 21.49 3.61 9.97
CA LEU A 453 22.46 3.03 9.04
C LEU A 453 21.79 2.18 7.94
N ASP A 454 20.72 1.46 8.30
CA ASP A 454 19.95 0.57 7.42
C ASP A 454 18.88 1.32 6.60
N GLY A 455 18.75 2.64 6.75
CA GLY A 455 17.81 3.47 5.99
C GLY A 455 16.40 3.60 6.61
N GLN A 456 16.19 3.10 7.82
CA GLN A 456 14.92 3.28 8.53
C GLN A 456 14.82 4.70 9.12
N PRO A 457 13.69 5.42 8.97
CA PRO A 457 13.54 6.75 9.58
C PRO A 457 13.65 6.71 11.10
N LEU A 458 14.41 7.65 11.68
CA LEU A 458 14.44 7.86 13.13
C LEU A 458 13.21 8.64 13.62
N LEU A 459 12.55 9.39 12.73
CA LEU A 459 11.29 10.07 13.01
C LEU A 459 10.12 9.11 12.83
N LEU A 460 9.28 8.99 13.86
CA LEU A 460 8.04 8.21 13.79
C LEU A 460 7.02 8.92 12.88
N PRO A 461 6.34 8.19 11.99
CA PRO A 461 5.30 8.77 11.14
C PRO A 461 4.11 9.24 11.97
N LEU A 462 3.46 10.32 11.53
CA LEU A 462 2.25 10.83 12.20
C LEU A 462 1.05 9.92 11.89
N PHE A 463 0.30 9.51 12.91
CA PHE A 463 -0.97 8.78 12.73
C PHE A 463 -2.10 9.77 12.44
N ALA A 464 -2.76 9.62 11.29
CA ALA A 464 -3.90 10.45 10.91
C ALA A 464 -5.12 10.15 11.80
N LYS A 465 -5.76 11.20 12.32
CA LYS A 465 -7.05 11.08 13.02
C LYS A 465 -8.17 10.84 11.98
N PRO A 466 -9.09 9.89 12.18
CA PRO A 466 -10.25 9.74 11.30
C PRO A 466 -11.14 10.99 11.34
N ALA A 467 -11.82 11.26 10.23
CA ALA A 467 -12.79 12.36 10.15
C ALA A 467 -14.03 12.07 11.01
N ASP A 468 -14.63 13.13 11.59
CA ASP A 468 -15.83 13.00 12.40
C ASP A 468 -17.05 12.63 11.52
N PRO A 469 -17.88 11.64 11.91
CA PRO A 469 -19.05 11.26 11.13
C PRO A 469 -20.10 12.39 11.14
N LYS A 470 -20.67 12.70 9.98
CA LYS A 470 -21.69 13.75 9.85
C LYS A 470 -23.04 13.29 10.42
N ALA A 471 -23.72 14.16 11.16
CA ALA A 471 -25.09 13.93 11.58
C ALA A 471 -26.05 14.15 10.39
N LEU A 472 -26.99 13.22 10.18
CA LEU A 472 -28.08 13.36 9.22
C LEU A 472 -29.18 14.26 9.80
N LEU A 473 -29.69 15.21 9.01
CA LEU A 473 -30.78 16.13 9.40
C LEU A 473 -32.00 15.91 8.50
N ASN A 474 -33.15 15.66 9.10
CA ASN A 474 -34.44 15.57 8.39
C ASN A 474 -35.31 16.79 8.73
N ALA A 475 -35.97 17.39 7.73
CA ALA A 475 -36.89 18.50 7.92
C ALA A 475 -38.33 18.04 7.64
N ALA A 476 -39.24 18.28 8.59
CA ALA A 476 -40.68 18.08 8.41
C ALA A 476 -41.33 19.43 8.08
N VAL A 477 -42.06 19.53 6.98
CA VAL A 477 -42.73 20.76 6.51
C VAL A 477 -44.23 20.49 6.45
N ALA A 478 -45.04 21.35 7.06
CA ALA A 478 -46.50 21.27 7.01
C ALA A 478 -47.03 22.02 5.77
N ALA A 479 -48.01 21.43 5.08
CA ALA A 479 -48.74 22.09 4.00
C ALA A 479 -50.05 22.67 4.54
N GLU A 480 -50.29 23.97 4.33
CA GLU A 480 -51.56 24.61 4.65
C GLU A 480 -52.45 24.66 3.41
N SER A 481 -53.73 24.29 3.57
CA SER A 481 -54.75 24.53 2.54
C SER A 481 -55.78 25.52 3.07
N SER A 482 -55.92 26.65 2.36
CA SER A 482 -56.83 27.73 2.72
C SER A 482 -58.28 27.42 2.29
N GLY A 483 -59.22 27.56 3.22
CA GLY A 483 -60.64 27.80 2.91
C GLY A 483 -61.56 26.60 3.10
N GLY A 484 -62.54 26.74 4.01
CA GLY A 484 -63.68 25.84 4.10
C GLY A 484 -64.63 26.03 2.91
N SER A 485 -65.32 24.96 2.51
CA SER A 485 -66.30 24.99 1.42
C SER A 485 -67.39 26.05 1.69
N GLU A 486 -67.73 26.86 0.68
CA GLU A 486 -68.87 27.80 0.73
C GLU A 486 -70.18 27.02 0.93
N LEU A 487 -71.12 27.60 1.68
CA LEU A 487 -72.42 26.96 1.89
C LEU A 487 -73.27 26.98 0.59
N PRO A 488 -73.93 25.87 0.22
CA PRO A 488 -74.79 25.83 -0.96
C PRO A 488 -76.08 26.65 -0.77
N VAL A 489 -76.63 27.23 -1.85
CA VAL A 489 -77.91 27.96 -1.82
C VAL A 489 -79.09 26.99 -1.87
N THR A 490 -80.14 27.18 -1.05
CA THR A 490 -81.28 26.24 -0.93
C THR A 490 -82.63 26.95 -0.73
N SER A 491 -83.72 26.41 -1.30
CA SER A 491 -85.10 26.96 -1.26
C SER A 491 -85.99 26.35 -0.16
N LEU A 492 -87.17 26.95 0.06
CA LEU A 492 -88.15 26.51 1.06
C LEU A 492 -88.75 25.13 0.70
N PRO A 493 -88.69 24.11 1.60
CA PRO A 493 -89.30 22.81 1.31
C PRO A 493 -90.81 22.78 1.54
N LEU A 494 -91.50 21.87 0.83
CA LEU A 494 -92.92 21.54 1.04
C LEU A 494 -93.20 20.87 2.40
N TRP A 495 -92.19 20.23 2.98
CA TRP A 495 -92.31 19.53 4.25
C TRP A 495 -92.15 20.50 5.42
N ARG A 496 -92.91 20.25 6.48
CA ARG A 496 -92.75 20.92 7.77
C ARG A 496 -91.38 20.59 8.37
N PHE A 497 -91.00 21.35 9.39
CA PHE A 497 -89.67 21.23 9.98
C PHE A 497 -89.36 19.85 10.58
N ASP A 498 -90.27 19.24 11.36
CA ASP A 498 -89.91 18.02 12.11
C ASP A 498 -89.52 16.85 11.17
N PRO A 499 -90.26 16.55 10.08
CA PRO A 499 -89.80 15.61 9.06
C PRO A 499 -88.46 16.00 8.40
N MET A 500 -88.22 17.29 8.21
CA MET A 500 -86.99 17.79 7.57
C MET A 500 -85.77 17.64 8.50
N LEU A 501 -85.94 17.91 9.79
CA LEU A 501 -84.91 17.77 10.82
C LEU A 501 -84.47 16.31 10.95
N GLU A 502 -85.42 15.37 11.05
CA GLU A 502 -85.09 13.94 11.13
C GLU A 502 -84.38 13.44 9.87
N SER A 503 -84.78 13.95 8.69
CA SER A 503 -84.07 13.67 7.44
C SER A 503 -82.63 14.19 7.45
N ALA A 504 -82.41 15.43 7.91
CA ALA A 504 -81.08 16.04 8.00
C ALA A 504 -80.18 15.30 9.01
N ARG A 505 -80.73 14.94 10.19
CA ARG A 505 -80.03 14.13 11.20
C ARG A 505 -79.54 12.80 10.64
N GLY A 506 -80.39 12.10 9.89
CA GLY A 506 -80.04 10.83 9.25
C GLY A 506 -78.83 10.96 8.31
N LEU A 507 -78.80 12.01 7.47
CA LEU A 507 -77.66 12.27 6.57
C LEU A 507 -76.40 12.66 7.34
N VAL A 508 -76.50 13.52 8.36
CA VAL A 508 -75.33 13.93 9.14
C VAL A 508 -74.76 12.75 9.95
N PHE A 509 -75.59 11.87 10.51
CA PHE A 509 -75.12 10.66 11.17
C PHE A 509 -74.35 9.75 10.21
N GLN A 510 -74.87 9.54 8.99
CA GLN A 510 -74.17 8.76 7.96
C GLN A 510 -72.85 9.41 7.55
N LEU A 511 -72.77 10.75 7.53
CA LEU A 511 -71.54 11.48 7.26
C LEU A 511 -70.48 11.25 8.35
N ILE A 512 -70.87 11.23 9.63
CA ILE A 512 -69.97 10.87 10.75
C ILE A 512 -69.41 9.46 10.56
N GLN A 513 -70.24 8.50 10.15
CA GLN A 513 -69.79 7.13 9.86
C GLN A 513 -68.75 7.09 8.73
N PHE A 514 -68.92 7.90 7.67
CA PHE A 514 -67.92 8.01 6.62
C PHE A 514 -66.61 8.66 7.09
N GLY A 515 -66.68 9.68 7.96
CA GLY A 515 -65.49 10.29 8.56
C GLY A 515 -64.64 9.29 9.34
N ASN A 516 -65.27 8.48 10.20
CA ASN A 516 -64.59 7.41 10.94
C ASN A 516 -63.98 6.34 10.02
N ALA A 517 -64.67 6.00 8.91
CA ALA A 517 -64.14 5.06 7.93
C ALA A 517 -62.90 5.62 7.20
N VAL A 518 -62.89 6.91 6.84
CA VAL A 518 -61.74 7.58 6.23
C VAL A 518 -60.56 7.61 7.19
N GLN A 519 -60.78 7.97 8.46
CA GLN A 519 -59.73 7.97 9.49
C GLN A 519 -59.11 6.57 9.64
N GLY A 520 -59.93 5.53 9.78
CA GLY A 520 -59.43 4.15 9.93
C GLY A 520 -58.66 3.64 8.71
N VAL A 521 -58.94 4.14 7.50
CA VAL A 521 -58.17 3.82 6.29
C VAL A 521 -56.82 4.54 6.26
N LEU A 522 -56.77 5.80 6.70
CA LEU A 522 -55.52 6.58 6.78
C LEU A 522 -54.52 5.92 7.75
N GLU A 523 -54.96 5.60 8.97
CA GLU A 523 -54.09 4.96 9.98
C GLU A 523 -53.55 3.60 9.50
N ARG A 524 -54.37 2.81 8.83
CA ARG A 524 -53.97 1.50 8.27
C ARG A 524 -53.00 1.66 7.09
N GLN A 525 -53.17 2.68 6.25
CA GLN A 525 -52.24 2.97 5.16
C GLN A 525 -50.84 3.24 5.70
N ASP A 526 -50.72 4.13 6.69
CA ASP A 526 -49.44 4.53 7.25
C ASP A 526 -48.76 3.37 7.99
N ALA A 527 -49.53 2.57 8.72
CA ALA A 527 -49.02 1.36 9.38
C ALA A 527 -48.46 0.34 8.38
N GLU A 528 -49.14 0.11 7.25
CA GLU A 528 -48.65 -0.80 6.20
C GLU A 528 -47.42 -0.25 5.48
N SER A 529 -47.36 1.06 5.23
CA SER A 529 -46.18 1.70 4.62
C SER A 529 -44.96 1.62 5.54
N LEU A 530 -45.13 1.84 6.86
CA LEU A 530 -44.06 1.71 7.84
C LEU A 530 -43.59 0.26 7.95
N ASN A 531 -44.51 -0.70 7.98
CA ASN A 531 -44.16 -2.11 8.03
C ASN A 531 -43.33 -2.54 6.81
N ALA A 532 -43.73 -2.10 5.61
CA ALA A 532 -42.94 -2.35 4.40
C ALA A 532 -41.53 -1.71 4.46
N LEU A 533 -41.41 -0.48 4.99
CA LEU A 533 -40.11 0.19 5.17
C LEU A 533 -39.19 -0.57 6.13
N LEU A 534 -39.72 -1.02 7.27
CA LEU A 534 -38.95 -1.78 8.26
C LEU A 534 -38.45 -3.11 7.70
N GLN A 535 -39.28 -3.82 6.92
CA GLN A 535 -38.86 -5.06 6.29
C GLN A 535 -37.78 -4.84 5.23
N ASN A 536 -37.88 -3.78 4.41
CA ASN A 536 -36.82 -3.41 3.46
C ASN A 536 -35.49 -3.09 4.16
N GLN A 537 -35.51 -2.30 5.24
CA GLN A 537 -34.29 -2.01 5.99
C GLN A 537 -33.72 -3.27 6.66
N GLY A 538 -34.59 -4.17 7.11
CA GLY A 538 -34.20 -5.47 7.65
C GLY A 538 -33.47 -6.35 6.64
N THR A 539 -33.94 -6.43 5.40
CA THR A 539 -33.28 -7.22 4.34
C THR A 539 -31.91 -6.65 3.96
N GLU A 540 -31.77 -5.32 3.89
CA GLU A 540 -30.48 -4.65 3.66
C GLU A 540 -29.46 -4.92 4.79
N LEU A 541 -29.91 -4.85 6.05
CA LEU A 541 -29.08 -5.17 7.21
C LEU A 541 -28.61 -6.63 7.19
N MET A 542 -29.48 -7.57 6.82
CA MET A 542 -29.12 -8.98 6.70
C MET A 542 -28.03 -9.22 5.64
N ALA A 543 -28.12 -8.55 4.49
CA ALA A 543 -27.08 -8.61 3.47
C ALA A 543 -25.72 -8.11 4.01
N SER A 544 -25.73 -7.07 4.84
CA SER A 544 -24.50 -6.60 5.52
C SER A 544 -23.96 -7.62 6.52
N SER A 545 -24.83 -8.27 7.31
CA SER A 545 -24.44 -9.31 8.25
C SER A 545 -23.83 -10.53 7.56
N ILE A 546 -24.36 -10.95 6.41
CA ILE A 546 -23.78 -12.03 5.60
C ILE A 546 -22.36 -11.66 5.16
N ARG A 547 -22.13 -10.42 4.67
CA ARG A 547 -20.77 -9.96 4.28
C ARG A 547 -19.78 -9.96 5.45
N VAL A 548 -20.24 -9.61 6.66
CA VAL A 548 -19.41 -9.71 7.87
C VAL A 548 -19.04 -11.16 8.16
N GLN A 549 -20.01 -12.07 8.04
CA GLN A 549 -19.78 -13.51 8.24
C GLN A 549 -18.82 -14.10 7.18
N GLU A 550 -18.89 -13.65 5.92
CA GLU A 550 -17.91 -14.00 4.89
C GLU A 550 -16.51 -13.47 5.18
N GLY A 551 -16.41 -12.29 5.81
CA GLY A 551 -15.15 -11.77 6.35
C GLY A 551 -14.55 -12.68 7.42
N MET A 552 -15.38 -13.14 8.36
CA MET A 552 -14.98 -14.09 9.41
C MET A 552 -14.51 -15.43 8.84
N LEU A 553 -15.17 -15.96 7.81
CA LEU A 553 -14.73 -17.19 7.14
C LEU A 553 -13.33 -17.03 6.53
N ARG A 554 -13.06 -15.91 5.84
CA ARG A 554 -11.73 -15.61 5.29
C ARG A 554 -10.66 -15.47 6.38
N GLU A 555 -11.01 -14.92 7.54
CA GLU A 555 -10.11 -14.84 8.69
C GLU A 555 -9.75 -16.25 9.21
N LEU A 556 -10.73 -17.13 9.38
CA LEU A 556 -10.51 -18.51 9.81
C LEU A 556 -9.68 -19.32 8.80
N GLU A 557 -9.88 -19.12 7.50
CA GLU A 557 -9.04 -19.72 6.45
C GLU A 557 -7.59 -19.24 6.53
N ALA A 558 -7.37 -17.94 6.78
CA ALA A 558 -6.03 -17.38 6.97
C ALA A 558 -5.37 -17.92 8.25
N GLU A 559 -6.12 -18.06 9.35
CA GLU A 559 -5.66 -18.70 10.59
C GLU A 559 -5.25 -20.16 10.33
N LYS A 560 -6.04 -20.90 9.54
CA LYS A 560 -5.73 -22.28 9.13
C LYS A 560 -4.44 -22.35 8.34
N ALA A 561 -4.22 -21.42 7.40
CA ALA A 561 -3.00 -21.34 6.63
C ALA A 561 -1.76 -21.04 7.50
N ALA A 562 -1.89 -20.12 8.47
CA ALA A 562 -0.82 -19.78 9.41
C ALA A 562 -0.47 -20.97 10.31
N LEU A 563 -1.46 -21.66 10.86
CA LEU A 563 -1.27 -22.84 11.71
C LEU A 563 -0.67 -24.02 10.92
N SER A 564 -1.04 -24.18 9.65
CA SER A 564 -0.41 -25.14 8.75
C SER A 564 1.09 -24.87 8.57
N LYS A 565 1.51 -23.60 8.43
CA LYS A 565 2.93 -23.22 8.38
C LYS A 565 3.67 -23.45 9.70
N ALA A 566 3.01 -23.26 10.83
CA ALA A 566 3.56 -23.62 12.13
C ALA A 566 3.80 -25.14 12.23
N LYS A 567 2.84 -25.95 11.75
CA LYS A 567 2.96 -27.42 11.68
C LYS A 567 4.11 -27.85 10.77
N ASP A 568 4.25 -27.27 9.58
CA ASP A 568 5.38 -27.53 8.67
C ASP A 568 6.73 -27.25 9.37
N SER A 569 6.80 -26.16 10.14
CA SER A 569 8.01 -25.78 10.88
C SER A 569 8.31 -26.75 12.03
N ALA A 570 7.28 -27.22 12.74
CA ALA A 570 7.41 -28.28 13.75
C ALA A 570 7.84 -29.61 13.11
N ARG A 571 7.31 -29.96 11.94
CA ARG A 571 7.73 -31.14 11.17
C ARG A 571 9.20 -31.10 10.80
N LYS A 572 9.70 -29.96 10.30
CA LYS A 572 11.13 -29.79 10.02
C LYS A 572 12.01 -29.98 11.26
N ARG A 573 11.57 -29.50 12.43
CA ARG A 573 12.27 -29.76 13.71
C ARG A 573 12.28 -31.25 14.03
N PHE A 574 11.13 -31.92 13.94
CA PHE A 574 11.00 -33.35 14.17
C PHE A 574 11.91 -34.17 13.25
N ASP A 575 11.88 -33.91 11.94
CA ASP A 575 12.71 -34.62 10.96
C ASP A 575 14.20 -34.39 11.22
N SER A 576 14.58 -33.15 11.58
CA SER A 576 15.97 -32.81 11.90
C SER A 576 16.47 -33.55 13.14
N TYR A 577 15.71 -33.51 14.24
CA TYR A 577 16.09 -34.22 15.46
C TYR A 577 16.01 -35.73 15.32
N SER A 578 15.08 -36.26 14.52
CA SER A 578 15.03 -37.70 14.19
C SER A 578 16.32 -38.12 13.48
N ARG A 579 16.73 -37.40 12.43
CA ARG A 579 17.97 -37.70 11.71
C ARG A 579 19.20 -37.65 12.62
N MET A 580 19.32 -36.62 13.46
CA MET A 580 20.44 -36.49 14.40
C MET A 580 20.43 -37.63 15.44
N HIS A 581 19.27 -37.95 16.01
CA HIS A 581 19.10 -39.03 16.96
C HIS A 581 19.44 -40.41 16.39
N ASP A 582 19.04 -40.66 15.14
CA ASP A 582 19.22 -41.94 14.46
C ASP A 582 20.67 -42.14 14.01
N GLU A 583 21.34 -41.09 13.55
CA GLU A 583 22.78 -41.12 13.27
C GLU A 583 23.61 -41.24 14.55
N ASN A 584 23.24 -40.50 15.61
CA ASN A 584 23.85 -40.43 16.94
C ASN A 584 25.34 -40.01 16.96
N ILE A 585 26.22 -40.89 16.49
CA ILE A 585 27.68 -40.71 16.45
C ILE A 585 28.12 -40.75 15.00
N ASN A 586 28.62 -39.62 14.50
CA ASN A 586 29.10 -39.54 13.12
C ASN A 586 30.46 -40.26 12.94
N ALA A 587 30.90 -40.39 11.68
CA ALA A 587 32.13 -41.12 11.35
C ALA A 587 33.39 -40.57 12.04
N ARG A 588 33.51 -39.25 12.22
CA ARG A 588 34.68 -38.62 12.87
C ARG A 588 34.62 -38.75 14.39
N GLU A 589 33.44 -38.67 15.00
CA GLU A 589 33.25 -38.90 16.43
C GLU A 589 33.58 -40.35 16.79
N ARG A 590 33.18 -41.31 15.94
CA ARG A 590 33.54 -42.73 16.08
C ARG A 590 35.05 -42.95 15.91
N LEU A 591 35.68 -42.27 14.94
CA LEU A 591 37.13 -42.31 14.76
C LEU A 591 37.87 -41.76 15.99
N SER A 592 37.38 -40.68 16.60
CA SER A 592 37.97 -40.10 17.81
C SER A 592 37.95 -41.08 18.99
N ILE A 593 36.81 -41.76 19.23
CA ILE A 593 36.71 -42.82 20.25
C ILE A 593 37.68 -43.97 19.91
N GLY A 594 37.72 -44.38 18.63
CA GLY A 594 38.64 -45.41 18.16
C GLY A 594 40.12 -45.05 18.36
N MET A 595 40.50 -43.79 18.15
CA MET A 595 41.86 -43.29 18.38
C MET A 595 42.24 -43.31 19.87
N GLN A 596 41.32 -43.01 20.79
CA GLN A 596 41.57 -43.13 22.23
C GLN A 596 41.79 -44.60 22.65
N VAL A 597 41.04 -45.54 22.07
CA VAL A 597 41.25 -46.99 22.27
C VAL A 597 42.62 -47.43 21.73
N ALA A 598 43.00 -46.98 20.54
CA ALA A 598 44.32 -47.26 19.96
C ALA A 598 45.47 -46.66 20.80
N SER A 599 45.28 -45.47 21.36
CA SER A 599 46.27 -44.84 22.26
C SER A 599 46.47 -45.66 23.54
N GLN A 600 45.38 -46.17 24.13
CA GLN A 600 45.42 -47.08 25.27
C GLN A 600 46.25 -48.34 25.00
N SER A 601 46.11 -48.96 23.81
CA SER A 601 46.85 -50.19 23.48
C SER A 601 48.35 -49.94 23.27
N VAL A 602 48.72 -48.82 22.66
CA VAL A 602 50.12 -48.42 22.46
C VAL A 602 50.80 -48.12 23.81
N ALA A 603 50.14 -47.38 24.70
CA ALA A 603 50.68 -47.07 26.03
C ALA A 603 50.95 -48.33 26.88
N ALA A 604 50.09 -49.34 26.78
CA ALA A 604 50.29 -50.63 27.44
C ALA A 604 51.51 -51.39 26.90
N GLY A 605 51.77 -51.36 25.59
CA GLY A 605 52.94 -51.97 24.96
C GLY A 605 54.27 -51.30 25.37
N ALA A 606 54.28 -49.97 25.52
CA ALA A 606 55.46 -49.22 25.93
C ALA A 606 55.97 -49.60 27.33
N LYS A 607 55.08 -49.92 28.28
CA LYS A 607 55.43 -50.39 29.63
C LYS A 607 56.33 -51.64 29.59
N VAL A 608 56.02 -52.59 28.70
CA VAL A 608 56.79 -53.84 28.56
C VAL A 608 58.19 -53.55 27.99
N ALA A 609 58.28 -52.65 27.02
CA ALA A 609 59.55 -52.23 26.45
C ALA A 609 60.46 -51.54 27.49
N HIS A 610 59.93 -50.62 28.29
CA HIS A 610 60.71 -49.93 29.34
C HIS A 610 61.19 -50.88 30.45
N MET A 611 60.37 -51.85 30.86
CA MET A 611 60.79 -52.89 31.81
C MET A 611 61.90 -53.79 31.24
N THR A 612 61.82 -54.10 29.95
CA THR A 612 62.84 -54.92 29.26
C THR A 612 64.16 -54.16 29.12
N ALA A 613 64.10 -52.87 28.77
CA ALA A 613 65.28 -52.00 28.72
C ALA A 613 65.94 -51.81 30.09
N ALA A 614 65.15 -51.71 31.16
CA ALA A 614 65.67 -51.64 32.53
C ALA A 614 66.38 -52.94 32.96
N ALA A 615 65.83 -54.10 32.58
CA ALA A 615 66.49 -55.39 32.83
C ALA A 615 67.83 -55.50 32.05
N ALA A 616 67.89 -55.02 30.81
CA ALA A 616 69.13 -54.96 30.04
C ALA A 616 70.18 -54.01 30.65
N GLY A 617 69.75 -52.89 31.25
CA GLY A 617 70.62 -51.93 31.94
C GLY A 617 71.23 -52.41 33.27
N LEU A 618 70.78 -53.57 33.77
CA LEU A 618 71.37 -54.25 34.93
C LEU A 618 72.56 -55.15 34.57
N ALA A 619 72.81 -55.40 33.29
CA ALA A 619 74.03 -56.09 32.87
C ALA A 619 75.23 -55.12 32.96
N PRO A 620 76.41 -55.57 33.40
CA PRO A 620 77.61 -54.75 33.38
C PRO A 620 77.97 -54.38 31.93
N ASN A 621 78.33 -53.11 31.71
CA ASN A 621 78.68 -52.57 30.40
C ASN A 621 80.13 -52.05 30.33
N ILE A 622 80.87 -52.10 31.44
CA ILE A 622 82.30 -51.81 31.52
C ILE A 622 83.03 -53.07 31.98
N PHE A 623 84.05 -53.50 31.22
CA PHE A 623 84.85 -54.68 31.49
C PHE A 623 86.35 -54.39 31.38
N GLY A 624 87.18 -55.04 32.20
CA GLY A 624 88.64 -54.90 32.20
C GLY A 624 89.20 -54.70 33.61
N LEU A 625 90.15 -53.77 33.80
CA LEU A 625 90.73 -53.46 35.12
C LEU A 625 89.72 -52.82 36.11
N ALA A 626 88.57 -52.37 35.62
CA ALA A 626 87.38 -52.04 36.41
C ALA A 626 86.17 -52.78 35.82
N ASN A 627 85.47 -53.56 36.63
CA ASN A 627 84.23 -54.25 36.24
C ASN A 627 83.03 -53.57 36.91
N GLY A 628 82.05 -53.12 36.12
CA GLY A 628 80.87 -52.43 36.66
C GLY A 628 80.05 -51.67 35.60
N GLY A 629 79.46 -50.54 36.01
CA GLY A 629 78.65 -49.67 35.15
C GLY A 629 77.14 -49.98 35.10
N MET A 630 76.68 -50.92 35.93
CA MET A 630 75.26 -51.30 36.05
C MET A 630 74.41 -50.12 36.53
N LYS A 631 73.28 -49.87 35.86
CA LYS A 631 72.34 -48.80 36.24
C LYS A 631 71.31 -49.33 37.23
N TYR A 632 71.66 -49.40 38.51
CA TYR A 632 70.74 -49.86 39.57
C TYR A 632 69.49 -48.98 39.72
N GLU A 633 69.60 -47.69 39.39
CA GLU A 633 68.47 -46.75 39.30
C GLU A 633 67.44 -47.15 38.23
N GLY A 634 67.85 -47.94 37.22
CA GLY A 634 67.04 -48.31 36.07
C GLY A 634 65.76 -49.07 36.43
N VAL A 635 65.79 -49.91 37.48
CA VAL A 635 64.60 -50.65 37.94
C VAL A 635 63.62 -49.74 38.67
N GLY A 636 64.11 -48.87 39.57
CA GLY A 636 63.26 -47.90 40.27
C GLY A 636 62.63 -46.89 39.30
N ASN A 637 63.40 -46.41 38.32
CA ASN A 637 62.92 -45.52 37.28
C ASN A 637 61.88 -46.21 36.37
N ALA A 638 62.09 -47.47 35.96
CA ALA A 638 61.12 -48.21 35.16
C ALA A 638 59.81 -48.52 35.91
N VAL A 639 59.86 -48.74 37.23
CA VAL A 639 58.66 -48.86 38.06
C VAL A 639 57.91 -47.52 38.14
N GLY A 640 58.62 -46.40 38.33
CA GLY A 640 58.03 -45.06 38.32
C GLY A 640 57.40 -44.68 36.98
N ILE A 641 58.08 -44.97 35.87
CA ILE A 641 57.56 -44.82 34.50
C ILE A 641 56.33 -45.73 34.31
N GLY A 642 56.39 -46.97 34.79
CA GLY A 642 55.28 -47.92 34.69
C GLY A 642 54.01 -47.49 35.46
N ILE A 643 54.17 -46.82 36.61
CA ILE A 643 53.05 -46.21 37.37
C ILE A 643 52.48 -45.01 36.62
N THR A 644 53.34 -44.13 36.09
CA THR A 644 52.93 -42.95 35.31
C THR A 644 52.15 -43.37 34.05
N MET A 645 52.66 -44.35 33.29
CA MET A 645 51.97 -44.90 32.12
C MET A 645 50.62 -45.55 32.47
N ALA A 646 50.53 -46.22 33.61
CA ALA A 646 49.26 -46.79 34.07
C ALA A 646 48.25 -45.68 34.44
N SER A 647 48.71 -44.59 35.07
CA SER A 647 47.91 -43.40 35.33
C SER A 647 47.42 -42.75 34.03
N ASP A 648 48.29 -42.63 33.01
CA ASP A 648 47.93 -42.07 31.70
C ASP A 648 46.88 -42.94 30.98
N VAL A 649 47.00 -44.27 31.03
CA VAL A 649 45.99 -45.18 30.49
C VAL A 649 44.64 -45.01 31.20
N LEU A 650 44.64 -44.86 32.52
CA LEU A 650 43.40 -44.60 33.29
C LEU A 650 42.79 -43.25 32.92
N MET A 651 43.60 -42.21 32.70
CA MET A 651 43.15 -40.89 32.26
C MET A 651 42.58 -40.91 30.84
N ILE A 652 43.24 -41.58 29.88
CA ILE A 652 42.74 -41.76 28.51
C ILE A 652 41.39 -42.51 28.52
N THR A 653 41.30 -43.56 29.33
CA THR A 653 40.07 -44.34 29.48
C THR A 653 38.96 -43.49 30.12
N SER A 654 39.28 -42.69 31.12
CA SER A 654 38.34 -41.77 31.77
C SER A 654 37.81 -40.72 30.80
N LEU A 655 38.67 -40.11 29.98
CA LEU A 655 38.28 -39.14 28.95
C LEU A 655 37.41 -39.78 27.87
N ARG A 656 37.73 -41.01 27.44
CA ARG A 656 36.88 -41.76 26.49
C ARG A 656 35.48 -41.98 27.06
N ILE A 657 35.38 -42.49 28.28
CA ILE A 657 34.10 -42.73 28.96
C ILE A 657 33.34 -41.41 29.10
N ALA A 658 33.99 -40.32 29.52
CA ALA A 658 33.34 -39.02 29.62
C ALA A 658 32.80 -38.53 28.26
N GLN A 659 33.53 -38.75 27.17
CA GLN A 659 33.09 -38.40 25.82
C GLN A 659 31.91 -39.26 25.34
N GLU A 660 31.96 -40.58 25.56
CA GLU A 660 30.88 -41.52 25.25
C GLU A 660 29.60 -41.16 26.02
N GLU A 661 29.74 -40.81 27.29
CA GLU A 661 28.66 -40.36 28.16
C GLU A 661 28.07 -39.02 27.70
N MET A 662 28.92 -38.07 27.27
CA MET A 662 28.45 -36.81 26.69
C MET A 662 27.64 -37.04 25.40
N TYR A 663 28.08 -37.94 24.52
CA TYR A 663 27.31 -38.29 23.32
C TYR A 663 25.99 -38.99 23.66
N ARG A 664 25.97 -39.86 24.68
CA ARG A 664 24.73 -40.47 25.15
C ARG A 664 23.75 -39.40 25.67
N ARG A 665 24.20 -38.47 26.52
CA ARG A 665 23.37 -37.36 27.03
C ARG A 665 22.86 -36.45 25.92
N ARG A 666 23.72 -36.13 24.94
CA ARG A 666 23.32 -35.39 23.74
C ARG A 666 22.22 -36.12 22.96
N ARG A 667 22.32 -37.44 22.83
CA ARG A 667 21.31 -38.25 22.16
C ARG A 667 19.99 -38.28 22.94
N GLU A 668 20.04 -38.40 24.26
CA GLU A 668 18.86 -38.27 25.14
C GLU A 668 18.20 -36.90 24.96
N GLU A 669 18.99 -35.82 24.86
CA GLU A 669 18.46 -34.47 24.59
C GLU A 669 17.82 -34.37 23.20
N TRP A 670 18.43 -34.95 22.17
CA TRP A 670 17.82 -35.03 20.83
C TRP A 670 16.53 -35.84 20.83
N GLU A 671 16.45 -36.93 21.61
CA GLU A 671 15.23 -37.69 21.79
C GLU A 671 14.12 -36.85 22.44
N ILE A 672 14.44 -36.09 23.49
CA ILE A 672 13.50 -35.17 24.13
C ILE A 672 13.01 -34.11 23.13
N GLN A 673 13.91 -33.48 22.38
CA GLN A 673 13.54 -32.45 21.41
C GLN A 673 12.73 -33.02 20.22
N ARG A 674 13.05 -34.25 19.77
CA ARG A 674 12.27 -34.96 18.78
C ARG A 674 10.86 -35.21 19.28
N ASN A 675 10.72 -35.76 20.49
CA ASN A 675 9.42 -36.08 21.07
C ASN A 675 8.60 -34.81 21.37
N ASN A 676 9.24 -33.70 21.78
CA ASN A 676 8.58 -32.40 21.91
C ASN A 676 8.05 -31.90 20.55
N ALA A 677 8.86 -32.00 19.49
CA ALA A 677 8.42 -31.61 18.14
C ALA A 677 7.29 -32.50 17.62
N GLU A 678 7.30 -33.81 17.94
CA GLU A 678 6.19 -34.73 17.67
C GLU A 678 4.91 -34.32 18.42
N GLY A 679 5.04 -33.97 19.70
CA GLY A 679 3.95 -33.41 20.50
C GLY A 679 3.38 -32.12 19.92
N ASP A 680 4.23 -31.17 19.54
CA ASP A 680 3.84 -29.91 18.88
C ASP A 680 3.03 -30.18 17.60
N ILE A 681 3.47 -31.15 16.79
CA ILE A 681 2.79 -31.56 15.57
C ILE A 681 1.39 -32.08 15.87
N HIS A 682 1.27 -33.01 16.83
CA HIS A 682 -0.04 -33.57 17.20
C HIS A 682 -0.97 -32.52 17.80
N GLN A 683 -0.43 -31.60 18.60
CA GLN A 683 -1.19 -30.46 19.11
C GLN A 683 -1.72 -29.58 17.98
N MET A 684 -0.87 -29.22 17.01
CA MET A 684 -1.27 -28.40 15.87
C MET A 684 -2.24 -29.14 14.94
N GLU A 685 -2.12 -30.47 14.79
CA GLU A 685 -3.10 -31.30 14.08
C GLU A 685 -4.46 -31.27 14.76
N ALA A 686 -4.51 -31.39 16.09
CA ALA A 686 -5.74 -31.28 16.85
C ALA A 686 -6.35 -29.86 16.76
N GLN A 687 -5.52 -28.81 16.78
CA GLN A 687 -5.97 -27.43 16.59
C GLN A 687 -6.52 -27.18 15.19
N LEU A 688 -5.88 -27.71 14.13
CA LEU A 688 -6.37 -27.65 12.77
C LEU A 688 -7.73 -28.33 12.63
N ALA A 689 -7.89 -29.52 13.23
CA ALA A 689 -9.18 -30.22 13.24
C ALA A 689 -10.27 -29.40 13.99
N ALA A 690 -9.92 -28.77 15.13
CA ALA A 690 -10.84 -27.89 15.83
C ALA A 690 -11.20 -26.63 15.02
N LEU A 691 -10.26 -26.11 14.23
CA LEU A 691 -10.49 -24.97 13.35
C LEU A 691 -11.38 -25.34 12.16
N ASP A 692 -11.24 -26.54 11.61
CA ASP A 692 -12.15 -27.07 10.58
C ASP A 692 -13.60 -27.12 11.08
N VAL A 693 -13.82 -27.55 12.32
CA VAL A 693 -15.14 -27.51 12.96
C VAL A 693 -15.65 -26.07 13.12
N ARG A 694 -14.77 -25.10 13.43
CA ARG A 694 -15.16 -23.68 13.50
C ARG A 694 -15.54 -23.11 12.14
N ILE A 695 -14.82 -23.50 11.08
CA ILE A 695 -15.15 -23.11 9.70
C ILE A 695 -16.52 -23.68 9.33
N GLU A 696 -16.74 -24.97 9.55
CA GLU A 696 -18.05 -25.62 9.30
C GLU A 696 -19.17 -24.91 10.09
N SER A 697 -18.94 -24.59 11.37
CA SER A 697 -19.91 -23.84 12.18
C SER A 697 -20.16 -22.42 11.63
N ALA A 698 -19.14 -21.74 11.11
CA ALA A 698 -19.27 -20.42 10.52
C ALA A 698 -19.99 -20.46 9.17
N GLU A 699 -19.81 -21.53 8.38
CA GLU A 699 -20.56 -21.81 7.14
C GLU A 699 -22.03 -22.10 7.43
N LEU A 700 -22.32 -22.90 8.46
CA LEU A 700 -23.69 -23.14 8.92
C LEU A 700 -24.34 -21.83 9.40
N GLN A 701 -23.61 -20.98 10.12
CA GLN A 701 -24.09 -19.67 10.54
C GLN A 701 -24.36 -18.75 9.34
N LYS A 702 -23.50 -18.76 8.31
CA LYS A 702 -23.74 -18.05 7.05
C LYS A 702 -25.02 -18.55 6.39
N THR A 703 -25.18 -19.87 6.25
CA THR A 703 -26.38 -20.50 5.70
C THR A 703 -27.62 -20.11 6.50
N HIS A 704 -27.51 -20.03 7.83
CA HIS A 704 -28.58 -19.57 8.70
C HIS A 704 -28.97 -18.11 8.43
N LEU A 705 -27.99 -17.21 8.26
CA LEU A 705 -28.24 -15.81 7.90
C LEU A 705 -28.86 -15.68 6.50
N GLU A 706 -28.42 -16.49 5.53
CA GLU A 706 -29.03 -16.57 4.20
C GLU A 706 -30.47 -17.07 4.25
N MET A 707 -30.78 -18.05 5.10
CA MET A 707 -32.15 -18.48 5.35
C MET A 707 -32.98 -17.36 6.01
N GLN A 708 -32.43 -16.64 6.99
CA GLN A 708 -33.11 -15.48 7.59
C GLN A 708 -33.37 -14.37 6.56
N GLN A 709 -32.42 -14.10 5.68
CA GLN A 709 -32.61 -13.18 4.56
C GLN A 709 -33.73 -13.65 3.63
N GLY A 710 -33.76 -14.95 3.29
CA GLY A 710 -34.84 -15.57 2.51
C GLY A 710 -36.21 -15.44 3.20
N HIS A 711 -36.28 -15.65 4.52
CA HIS A 711 -37.51 -15.43 5.30
C HIS A 711 -37.95 -13.97 5.31
N ALA A 712 -37.03 -13.03 5.51
CA ALA A 712 -37.32 -11.60 5.47
C ALA A 712 -37.81 -11.17 4.08
N GLN A 713 -37.19 -11.70 3.02
CA GLN A 713 -37.64 -11.48 1.64
C GLN A 713 -39.06 -12.03 1.41
N ALA A 714 -39.34 -13.25 1.86
CA ALA A 714 -40.68 -13.84 1.74
C ALA A 714 -41.74 -13.03 2.52
N GLN A 715 -41.39 -12.46 3.68
CA GLN A 715 -42.27 -11.56 4.43
C GLN A 715 -42.51 -10.25 3.67
N LEU A 716 -41.47 -9.66 3.09
CA LEU A 716 -41.60 -8.46 2.25
C LEU A 716 -42.49 -8.73 1.03
N ASP A 717 -42.25 -9.83 0.31
CA ASP A 717 -43.05 -10.26 -0.84
C ASP A 717 -44.51 -10.46 -0.42
N PHE A 718 -44.75 -11.08 0.74
CA PHE A 718 -46.10 -11.22 1.29
C PHE A 718 -46.74 -9.86 1.58
N LEU A 719 -46.03 -8.91 2.21
CA LEU A 719 -46.58 -7.56 2.48
C LEU A 719 -46.92 -6.80 1.20
N GLN A 720 -46.15 -7.01 0.13
CA GLN A 720 -46.39 -6.41 -1.18
C GLN A 720 -47.55 -7.07 -1.93
N THR A 721 -47.66 -8.39 -1.87
CA THR A 721 -48.62 -9.18 -2.67
C THR A 721 -49.94 -9.47 -1.96
N LYS A 722 -50.01 -9.39 -0.63
CA LYS A 722 -51.27 -9.58 0.10
C LYS A 722 -52.31 -8.58 -0.39
N PHE A 723 -53.57 -8.99 -0.33
CA PHE A 723 -54.69 -8.16 -0.80
C PHE A 723 -54.77 -6.83 -0.04
N SER A 724 -54.64 -6.84 1.28
CA SER A 724 -54.67 -5.64 2.13
C SER A 724 -53.30 -4.94 2.22
N ASN A 725 -52.69 -4.65 1.08
CA ASN A 725 -51.42 -3.94 1.00
C ASN A 725 -51.61 -2.41 1.01
N SER A 726 -50.49 -1.67 1.04
CA SER A 726 -50.50 -0.20 0.99
C SER A 726 -51.22 0.37 -0.25
N ALA A 727 -51.14 -0.33 -1.40
CA ALA A 727 -51.81 0.10 -2.62
C ALA A 727 -53.35 0.04 -2.50
N LEU A 728 -53.91 -1.02 -1.87
CA LEU A 728 -55.34 -1.10 -1.59
C LEU A 728 -55.78 0.06 -0.69
N TYR A 729 -55.06 0.33 0.40
CA TYR A 729 -55.44 1.42 1.32
C TYR A 729 -55.29 2.79 0.67
N SER A 730 -54.31 2.99 -0.21
CA SER A 730 -54.19 4.20 -1.04
C SER A 730 -55.40 4.40 -1.94
N TRP A 731 -55.84 3.33 -2.62
CA TRP A 731 -57.05 3.37 -3.44
C TRP A 731 -58.33 3.60 -2.61
N LEU A 732 -58.48 2.89 -1.48
CA LEU A 732 -59.62 3.06 -0.56
C LEU A 732 -59.69 4.48 -0.02
N ARG A 733 -58.56 5.06 0.38
CA ARG A 733 -58.47 6.46 0.83
C ARG A 733 -58.98 7.39 -0.26
N GLY A 734 -58.47 7.26 -1.49
CA GLY A 734 -58.88 8.12 -2.61
C GLY A 734 -60.36 8.01 -2.95
N ARG A 735 -60.90 6.79 -2.94
CA ARG A 735 -62.32 6.53 -3.22
C ARG A 735 -63.23 7.05 -2.11
N LEU A 736 -62.92 6.73 -0.85
CA LEU A 736 -63.71 7.14 0.31
C LEU A 736 -63.64 8.65 0.53
N ALA A 737 -62.48 9.30 0.35
CA ALA A 737 -62.37 10.76 0.45
C ALA A 737 -63.29 11.48 -0.56
N THR A 738 -63.36 10.97 -1.80
CA THR A 738 -64.28 11.51 -2.82
C THR A 738 -65.74 11.36 -2.40
N ILE A 739 -66.14 10.16 -1.95
CA ILE A 739 -67.52 9.90 -1.49
C ILE A 739 -67.85 10.77 -0.27
N TYR A 740 -66.92 10.88 0.68
CA TYR A 740 -67.08 11.64 1.91
C TYR A 740 -67.32 13.13 1.62
N PHE A 741 -66.55 13.73 0.71
CA PHE A 741 -66.74 15.12 0.31
C PHE A 741 -68.08 15.35 -0.39
N GLN A 742 -68.45 14.51 -1.36
CA GLN A 742 -69.73 14.63 -2.06
C GLN A 742 -70.93 14.44 -1.11
N PHE A 743 -70.81 13.55 -0.13
CA PHE A 743 -71.85 13.30 0.85
C PHE A 743 -71.97 14.44 1.88
N TYR A 744 -70.86 15.12 2.19
CA TYR A 744 -70.87 16.34 2.99
C TYR A 744 -71.75 17.42 2.34
N ASP A 745 -71.60 17.68 1.04
CA ASP A 745 -72.42 18.68 0.33
C ASP A 745 -73.92 18.37 0.41
N LEU A 746 -74.30 17.10 0.25
CA LEU A 746 -75.69 16.65 0.36
C LEU A 746 -76.25 16.83 1.79
N ALA A 747 -75.45 16.46 2.81
CA ALA A 747 -75.84 16.60 4.20
C ALA A 747 -76.02 18.07 4.59
N VAL A 748 -75.09 18.94 4.19
CA VAL A 748 -75.18 20.41 4.40
C VAL A 748 -76.44 20.98 3.75
N SER A 749 -76.72 20.61 2.50
CA SER A 749 -77.93 21.08 1.80
C SER A 749 -79.22 20.70 2.54
N ARG A 750 -79.33 19.47 3.05
CA ARG A 750 -80.51 19.05 3.84
C ARG A 750 -80.62 19.79 5.17
N CYS A 751 -79.49 20.09 5.82
CA CYS A 751 -79.47 20.94 7.01
C CYS A 751 -80.01 22.34 6.71
N LEU A 752 -79.64 22.93 5.56
CA LEU A 752 -80.14 24.23 5.12
C LEU A 752 -81.64 24.19 4.76
N MET A 753 -82.15 23.11 4.16
CA MET A 753 -83.61 22.93 3.96
C MET A 753 -84.36 22.93 5.30
N THR A 754 -83.79 22.30 6.32
CA THR A 754 -84.36 22.28 7.68
C THR A 754 -84.43 23.68 8.27
N GLU A 755 -83.37 24.46 8.09
CA GLU A 755 -83.31 25.87 8.51
C GLU A 755 -84.35 26.73 7.77
N LYS A 756 -84.58 26.49 6.47
CA LYS A 756 -85.63 27.19 5.71
C LYS A 756 -87.04 26.83 6.17
N ALA A 757 -87.31 25.55 6.47
CA ALA A 757 -88.60 25.14 7.05
C ALA A 757 -88.84 25.81 8.41
N TRP A 758 -87.79 25.94 9.22
CA TRP A 758 -87.82 26.68 10.49
C TRP A 758 -88.14 28.17 10.29
N HIS A 759 -87.49 28.83 9.33
CA HIS A 759 -87.78 30.23 9.00
C HIS A 759 -89.24 30.42 8.61
N TRP A 760 -89.79 29.52 7.78
CA TRP A 760 -91.19 29.58 7.38
C TRP A 760 -92.15 29.38 8.53
N GLU A 761 -91.89 28.42 9.42
CA GLU A 761 -92.79 28.15 10.55
C GLU A 761 -92.77 29.28 11.58
N SER A 762 -91.59 29.82 11.87
CA SER A 762 -91.39 30.81 12.93
C SER A 762 -91.57 32.27 12.51
N GLY A 763 -91.39 32.57 11.22
CA GLY A 763 -91.25 33.93 10.73
C GLY A 763 -89.94 34.62 11.12
N LYS A 764 -88.95 33.87 11.67
CA LYS A 764 -87.61 34.37 12.03
C LYS A 764 -86.59 34.08 10.93
N SER A 765 -85.46 34.79 10.94
CA SER A 765 -84.38 34.69 9.95
C SER A 765 -83.01 34.29 10.53
N ASP A 766 -82.97 33.76 11.76
CA ASP A 766 -81.73 33.34 12.46
C ASP A 766 -80.97 32.23 11.71
N THR A 767 -79.63 32.33 11.64
CA THR A 767 -78.76 31.31 11.01
C THR A 767 -78.10 30.38 12.04
N TYR A 768 -78.27 29.08 11.84
CA TYR A 768 -77.74 27.99 12.66
C TYR A 768 -76.75 27.12 11.88
N ILE A 769 -76.95 26.93 10.57
CA ILE A 769 -76.03 26.14 9.75
C ILE A 769 -74.87 27.03 9.31
N ARG A 770 -73.69 26.82 9.91
CA ARG A 770 -72.48 27.62 9.63
C ARG A 770 -71.57 26.94 8.60
N GLY A 771 -70.93 27.76 7.77
CA GLY A 771 -69.86 27.31 6.86
C GLY A 771 -68.57 26.98 7.60
N GLY A 772 -67.63 26.31 6.91
CA GLY A 772 -66.32 25.98 7.48
C GLY A 772 -66.21 24.65 8.23
N GLY A 773 -67.23 23.79 8.18
CA GLY A 773 -67.18 22.44 8.76
C GLY A 773 -66.18 21.51 8.08
N TRP A 774 -65.92 21.69 6.78
CA TRP A 774 -64.93 20.92 6.03
C TRP A 774 -63.56 21.60 6.01
N GLN A 775 -62.53 20.94 6.57
CA GLN A 775 -61.13 21.40 6.53
C GLN A 775 -60.26 20.53 5.62
N GLY A 776 -59.84 21.07 4.48
CA GLY A 776 -59.04 20.34 3.48
C GLY A 776 -57.69 19.85 3.99
N THR A 777 -57.04 20.58 4.91
CA THR A 777 -55.71 20.23 5.46
C THR A 777 -55.76 18.91 6.23
N TRP A 778 -56.90 18.59 6.82
CA TRP A 778 -57.12 17.41 7.66
C TRP A 778 -58.13 16.44 7.02
N ALA A 779 -58.17 16.42 5.69
CA ALA A 779 -59.04 15.54 4.89
C ALA A 779 -60.55 15.65 5.22
N GLY A 780 -60.99 16.79 5.76
CA GLY A 780 -62.40 17.06 6.08
C GLY A 780 -62.94 16.30 7.28
N LEU A 781 -62.08 15.63 8.07
CA LEU A 781 -62.49 14.90 9.27
C LEU A 781 -63.21 15.83 10.26
N THR A 782 -64.13 15.27 11.04
CA THR A 782 -64.99 15.95 12.04
C THR A 782 -66.08 16.89 11.51
N CYS A 783 -66.27 16.96 10.19
CA CYS A 783 -67.28 17.85 9.59
C CYS A 783 -68.73 17.45 9.94
N GLY A 784 -69.01 16.16 10.12
CA GLY A 784 -70.34 15.66 10.46
C GLY A 784 -70.74 15.97 11.90
N GLU A 785 -69.82 15.86 12.85
CA GLU A 785 -70.00 16.22 14.25
C GLU A 785 -70.35 17.71 14.38
N GLY A 786 -69.68 18.56 13.58
CA GLY A 786 -70.00 20.00 13.48
C GLY A 786 -71.43 20.27 12.99
N LEU A 787 -71.88 19.57 11.93
CA LEU A 787 -73.24 19.73 11.42
C LEU A 787 -74.30 19.19 12.38
N MET A 788 -74.01 18.10 13.11
CA MET A 788 -74.95 17.52 14.08
C MET A 788 -75.19 18.49 15.23
N LEU A 789 -74.13 19.16 15.68
CA LEU A 789 -74.22 20.24 16.66
C LEU A 789 -75.11 21.38 16.17
N ASN A 790 -74.93 21.82 14.92
CA ASN A 790 -75.76 22.88 14.33
C ASN A 790 -77.25 22.49 14.28
N LEU A 791 -77.57 21.25 13.89
CA LEU A 791 -78.95 20.73 13.88
C LEU A 791 -79.56 20.66 15.28
N ALA A 792 -78.80 20.22 16.29
CA ALA A 792 -79.25 20.18 17.67
C ALA A 792 -79.55 21.58 18.23
N GLN A 793 -78.74 22.57 17.86
CA GLN A 793 -78.97 23.98 18.21
C GLN A 793 -80.27 24.51 17.58
N LEU A 794 -80.49 24.20 16.30
CA LEU A 794 -81.70 24.58 15.56
C LEU A 794 -82.96 23.95 16.16
N GLU A 795 -82.95 22.66 16.48
CA GLU A 795 -84.07 22.00 17.17
C GLU A 795 -84.35 22.62 18.54
N THR A 796 -83.31 22.91 19.31
CA THR A 796 -83.45 23.55 20.63
C THR A 796 -84.12 24.93 20.50
N ALA A 797 -83.77 25.70 19.46
CA ALA A 797 -84.37 27.00 19.18
C ALA A 797 -85.87 26.86 18.86
N ARG A 798 -86.24 25.88 18.05
CA ARG A 798 -87.65 25.54 17.77
C ARG A 798 -88.41 25.16 19.01
N MET A 799 -87.87 24.27 19.84
CA MET A 799 -88.55 23.81 21.06
C MET A 799 -88.84 24.97 22.02
N LYS A 800 -87.91 25.94 22.13
CA LYS A 800 -88.12 27.14 22.97
C LYS A 800 -89.16 28.10 22.39
N TRP A 801 -89.26 28.19 21.08
CA TRP A 801 -90.24 29.04 20.39
C TRP A 801 -91.64 28.41 20.33
N SER A 802 -91.73 27.09 20.23
CA SER A 802 -93.00 26.38 20.07
C SER A 802 -93.92 26.62 21.27
N LYS A 803 -95.07 27.28 21.00
CA LYS A 803 -96.16 27.54 21.93
C LYS A 803 -97.48 27.08 21.31
N ARG A 804 -98.50 26.81 22.14
CA ARG A 804 -99.85 26.56 21.67
C ARG A 804 -100.38 27.79 20.94
N ALA A 805 -100.74 27.63 19.67
CA ALA A 805 -101.42 28.68 18.92
C ALA A 805 -102.85 28.83 19.41
N LEU A 806 -103.42 30.03 19.28
CA LEU A 806 -104.86 30.21 19.40
C LEU A 806 -105.47 29.94 18.03
N GLU A 807 -106.14 28.79 17.89
CA GLU A 807 -106.81 28.41 16.64
C GLU A 807 -108.19 29.08 16.55
N VAL A 808 -108.40 29.90 15.52
CA VAL A 808 -109.63 30.70 15.34
C VAL A 808 -110.20 30.42 13.96
N THR A 809 -111.50 30.18 13.88
CA THR A 809 -112.23 30.12 12.60
C THR A 809 -113.14 31.33 12.48
N ARG A 810 -112.95 32.10 11.41
CA ARG A 810 -113.84 33.20 11.02
C ARG A 810 -114.60 32.81 9.77
N THR A 811 -115.93 32.83 9.87
CA THR A 811 -116.82 32.63 8.74
C THR A 811 -117.12 33.98 8.10
N VAL A 812 -116.81 34.11 6.83
CA VAL A 812 -116.96 35.32 6.02
C VAL A 812 -118.01 35.05 4.96
N SER A 813 -119.13 35.76 5.03
CA SER A 813 -120.16 35.80 3.99
C SER A 813 -119.84 36.94 3.02
N LEU A 814 -119.65 36.62 1.74
CA LEU A 814 -119.41 37.63 0.72
C LEU A 814 -120.64 38.50 0.47
N ALA A 815 -121.86 37.93 0.53
CA ALA A 815 -123.10 38.70 0.39
C ALA A 815 -123.26 39.72 1.51
N TYR A 816 -123.00 39.33 2.77
CA TYR A 816 -123.01 40.27 3.90
C TYR A 816 -121.92 41.33 3.74
N PHE A 817 -120.70 40.91 3.36
CA PHE A 817 -119.58 41.81 3.17
C PHE A 817 -119.86 42.87 2.09
N TYR A 818 -120.37 42.44 0.92
CA TYR A 818 -120.74 43.33 -0.20
C TYR A 818 -121.89 44.28 0.10
N ARG A 819 -122.85 43.86 0.94
CA ARG A 819 -124.00 44.68 1.31
C ARG A 819 -123.74 45.65 2.46
N SER A 820 -123.01 45.21 3.50
CA SER A 820 -123.04 45.85 4.82
C SER A 820 -121.69 46.31 5.33
N THR A 821 -120.59 45.76 4.81
CA THR A 821 -119.24 46.02 5.34
C THR A 821 -118.43 46.93 4.42
N LEU A 822 -118.80 47.01 3.14
CA LEU A 822 -118.22 47.97 2.19
C LEU A 822 -118.58 49.40 2.56
N ALA A 823 -117.58 50.18 3.00
CA ALA A 823 -117.73 51.58 3.41
C ALA A 823 -117.90 52.50 2.18
N GLU A 824 -118.95 53.34 2.21
CA GLU A 824 -119.27 54.49 1.33
C GLU A 824 -119.26 54.32 -0.21
N SER A 825 -118.80 53.19 -0.77
CA SER A 825 -118.90 52.86 -2.19
C SER A 825 -120.00 51.83 -2.45
N ASP A 826 -121.11 52.28 -3.04
CA ASP A 826 -122.26 51.52 -3.58
C ASP A 826 -122.42 50.06 -3.09
N PRO A 827 -123.03 49.84 -1.91
CA PRO A 827 -123.36 48.48 -1.46
C PRO A 827 -124.29 47.80 -2.47
N PHE A 828 -124.02 46.52 -2.74
CA PHE A 828 -124.82 45.73 -3.69
C PHE A 828 -125.17 44.35 -3.15
N GLU A 829 -126.26 43.79 -3.65
CA GLU A 829 -126.66 42.41 -3.38
C GLU A 829 -125.90 41.45 -4.30
N LEU A 830 -125.16 40.50 -3.73
CA LEU A 830 -124.38 39.51 -4.48
C LEU A 830 -125.24 38.73 -5.49
N SER A 831 -126.40 38.24 -5.06
CA SER A 831 -127.32 37.50 -5.92
C SER A 831 -127.86 38.34 -7.08
N ALA A 832 -128.06 39.66 -6.87
CA ALA A 832 -128.48 40.57 -7.94
C ALA A 832 -127.34 40.82 -8.94
N ALA A 833 -126.11 41.01 -8.47
CA ALA A 833 -124.94 41.17 -9.34
C ALA A 833 -124.66 39.90 -10.16
N VAL A 834 -124.72 38.72 -9.53
CA VAL A 834 -124.56 37.44 -10.22
C VAL A 834 -125.69 37.22 -11.23
N SER A 835 -126.95 37.47 -10.86
CA SER A 835 -128.08 37.32 -11.78
C SER A 835 -128.01 38.28 -12.98
N ALA A 836 -127.62 39.53 -12.76
CA ALA A 836 -127.46 40.52 -13.83
C ALA A 836 -126.36 40.10 -14.82
N LEU A 837 -125.19 39.69 -14.30
CA LEU A 837 -124.06 39.23 -15.12
C LEU A 837 -124.42 37.98 -15.94
N LEU A 838 -125.20 37.04 -15.39
CA LEU A 838 -125.59 35.81 -16.09
C LEU A 838 -126.71 36.01 -17.12
N ASN A 839 -127.52 37.07 -16.97
CA ASN A 839 -128.66 37.37 -17.85
C ASN A 839 -128.38 38.47 -18.87
N GLY A 840 -127.17 39.07 -18.83
CA GLY A 840 -126.77 40.14 -19.74
C GLY A 840 -127.37 41.51 -19.39
N ASP A 841 -127.88 41.66 -18.17
CA ASP A 841 -128.34 42.94 -17.62
C ASP A 841 -127.15 43.75 -17.08
N THR A 842 -127.30 45.06 -16.96
CA THR A 842 -126.25 45.91 -16.36
C THR A 842 -126.16 45.63 -14.87
N PRO A 843 -125.03 45.09 -14.35
CA PRO A 843 -124.88 44.82 -12.92
C PRO A 843 -124.80 46.14 -12.12
N PRO A 844 -125.06 46.11 -10.81
CA PRO A 844 -124.91 47.28 -9.95
C PRO A 844 -123.52 47.92 -10.08
N GLU A 845 -123.42 49.25 -10.18
CA GLU A 845 -122.14 49.97 -10.41
C GLU A 845 -121.05 49.56 -9.39
N GLY A 846 -121.42 49.37 -8.12
CA GLY A 846 -120.52 48.94 -7.05
C GLY A 846 -119.97 47.50 -7.15
N SER A 847 -120.48 46.66 -8.06
CA SER A 847 -120.05 45.26 -8.18
C SER A 847 -118.92 45.02 -9.19
N ALA A 848 -118.65 45.95 -10.12
CA ALA A 848 -117.82 45.72 -11.31
C ALA A 848 -116.36 45.27 -11.04
N GLU A 849 -115.75 45.70 -9.93
CA GLU A 849 -114.37 45.31 -9.56
C GLU A 849 -114.28 44.04 -8.71
N ARG A 850 -115.39 43.61 -8.11
CA ARG A 850 -115.43 42.52 -7.11
C ARG A 850 -116.20 41.29 -7.55
N VAL A 851 -117.21 41.47 -8.41
CA VAL A 851 -117.98 40.39 -9.03
C VAL A 851 -118.06 40.68 -10.52
N ARG A 852 -117.40 39.86 -11.32
CA ARG A 852 -117.31 40.05 -12.77
C ARG A 852 -117.12 38.74 -13.51
N LEU A 853 -117.46 38.74 -14.79
CA LEU A 853 -116.99 37.71 -15.71
C LEU A 853 -115.56 38.08 -16.13
N ASP A 854 -114.62 37.14 -15.97
CA ASP A 854 -113.27 37.31 -16.49
C ASP A 854 -113.20 37.07 -18.01
N GLU A 855 -112.03 37.25 -18.62
CA GLU A 855 -111.81 37.08 -20.06
C GLU A 855 -112.19 35.68 -20.58
N SER A 856 -112.27 34.68 -19.70
CA SER A 856 -112.63 33.30 -20.03
C SER A 856 -114.13 33.01 -19.90
N GLY A 857 -114.93 34.00 -19.48
CA GLY A 857 -116.34 33.83 -19.15
C GLY A 857 -116.59 33.13 -17.82
N ALA A 858 -115.58 33.05 -16.94
CA ALA A 858 -115.75 32.55 -15.59
C ALA A 858 -116.22 33.67 -14.67
N LEU A 859 -117.19 33.37 -13.80
CA LEU A 859 -117.66 34.32 -12.80
C LEU A 859 -116.64 34.34 -11.66
N THR A 860 -116.07 35.50 -11.39
CA THR A 860 -115.11 35.71 -10.31
C THR A 860 -115.73 36.54 -9.22
N ALA A 861 -115.48 36.15 -7.97
CA ALA A 861 -115.73 36.97 -6.79
C ALA A 861 -114.42 37.12 -6.01
N SER A 862 -114.02 38.36 -5.72
CA SER A 862 -112.74 38.66 -5.07
C SER A 862 -112.94 39.29 -3.70
N ILE A 863 -112.08 38.92 -2.77
CA ILE A 863 -112.02 39.54 -1.45
C ILE A 863 -110.58 39.76 -1.02
N THR A 864 -110.26 41.00 -0.66
CA THR A 864 -108.96 41.35 -0.10
C THR A 864 -108.98 41.11 1.41
N LEU A 865 -107.97 40.40 1.93
CA LEU A 865 -107.97 39.99 3.34
C LEU A 865 -107.86 41.18 4.31
N ALA A 866 -107.18 42.25 3.89
CA ALA A 866 -107.10 43.49 4.67
C ALA A 866 -108.49 44.07 4.94
N ASP A 867 -109.37 44.10 3.93
CA ASP A 867 -110.71 44.70 4.03
C ASP A 867 -111.64 43.96 5.01
N LEU A 868 -111.32 42.70 5.31
CA LEU A 868 -112.07 41.89 6.27
C LEU A 868 -111.81 42.30 7.73
N ASN A 869 -110.78 43.12 7.98
CA ASN A 869 -110.31 43.55 9.29
C ASN A 869 -110.26 42.39 10.31
N ILE A 870 -109.85 41.19 9.87
CA ILE A 870 -109.79 39.99 10.72
C ILE A 870 -108.82 40.21 11.92
N VAL A 871 -107.85 41.09 11.76
CA VAL A 871 -106.92 41.48 12.83
C VAL A 871 -107.64 42.17 13.99
N ASP A 872 -108.72 42.90 13.74
CA ASP A 872 -109.40 43.67 14.78
C ASP A 872 -110.43 42.84 15.56
N ASP A 873 -110.72 41.61 15.12
CA ASP A 873 -111.65 40.70 15.81
C ASP A 873 -111.21 40.34 17.24
N TYR A 874 -109.90 40.38 17.48
CA TYR A 874 -109.29 40.06 18.75
C TYR A 874 -108.24 41.12 19.09
N PRO A 875 -108.08 41.50 20.38
CA PRO A 875 -107.10 42.49 20.79
C PRO A 875 -105.68 42.14 20.34
N SER A 876 -104.91 43.15 19.90
CA SER A 876 -103.52 42.98 19.46
C SER A 876 -102.61 42.36 20.53
N GLY A 877 -102.94 42.50 21.82
CA GLY A 877 -102.18 41.93 22.94
C GLY A 877 -102.17 40.39 23.03
N LEU A 878 -103.00 39.68 22.25
CA LEU A 878 -103.00 38.21 22.20
C LEU A 878 -101.94 37.62 21.25
N GLY A 879 -101.42 38.44 20.33
CA GLY A 879 -100.42 38.02 19.35
C GLY A 879 -100.45 38.86 18.09
N ASP A 880 -99.24 39.18 17.62
CA ASP A 880 -98.91 39.98 16.44
C ASP A 880 -98.76 39.14 15.17
N GLN A 881 -98.44 37.85 15.31
CA GLN A 881 -98.41 36.90 14.21
C GLN A 881 -99.78 36.24 14.04
N ARG A 882 -100.45 36.55 12.93
CA ARG A 882 -101.75 35.97 12.59
C ARG A 882 -101.70 35.39 11.19
N ARG A 883 -101.71 34.06 11.11
CA ARG A 883 -101.46 33.34 9.85
C ARG A 883 -102.54 32.32 9.57
N ILE A 884 -102.96 32.23 8.32
CA ILE A 884 -103.93 31.25 7.83
C ILE A 884 -103.40 29.86 8.12
N LYS A 885 -104.27 29.02 8.68
CA LYS A 885 -104.03 27.59 8.88
C LYS A 885 -104.72 26.76 7.81
N GLN A 886 -105.94 27.16 7.43
CA GLN A 886 -106.72 26.53 6.38
C GLN A 886 -107.84 27.46 5.94
N VAL A 887 -108.25 27.35 4.69
CA VAL A 887 -109.50 27.94 4.19
C VAL A 887 -110.39 26.81 3.69
N SER A 888 -111.68 26.88 4.00
CA SER A 888 -112.69 26.04 3.35
C SER A 888 -113.86 26.87 2.86
N VAL A 889 -114.55 26.41 1.83
CA VAL A 889 -115.60 27.18 1.14
C VAL A 889 -116.95 26.47 1.21
N SER A 890 -118.00 27.23 1.53
CA SER A 890 -119.40 26.80 1.48
C SER A 890 -120.19 27.70 0.53
N LEU A 891 -121.03 27.10 -0.30
CA LEU A 891 -121.76 27.73 -1.39
C LEU A 891 -123.25 27.39 -1.25
N PRO A 892 -124.04 28.22 -0.55
CA PRO A 892 -125.48 28.03 -0.43
C PRO A 892 -126.18 28.30 -1.78
N ALA A 893 -126.30 27.25 -2.58
CA ALA A 893 -127.00 27.18 -3.87
C ALA A 893 -127.87 25.92 -3.94
N LEU A 894 -128.90 25.91 -4.80
CA LEU A 894 -129.73 24.74 -5.06
C LEU A 894 -128.96 23.77 -5.98
N LEU A 895 -128.22 22.86 -5.37
CA LEU A 895 -127.56 21.77 -6.09
C LEU A 895 -128.60 20.70 -6.47
N GLY A 896 -128.67 20.37 -7.77
CA GLY A 896 -129.41 19.21 -8.22
C GLY A 896 -128.80 17.89 -7.68
N PRO A 897 -129.58 16.80 -7.62
CA PRO A 897 -129.03 15.49 -7.27
C PRO A 897 -127.85 15.14 -8.16
N TYR A 898 -126.69 14.82 -7.56
CA TYR A 898 -125.43 14.50 -8.26
C TYR A 898 -124.87 15.63 -9.15
N GLN A 899 -125.22 16.88 -8.86
CA GLN A 899 -124.61 18.04 -9.49
C GLN A 899 -123.50 18.59 -8.59
N ASP A 900 -122.26 18.57 -9.08
CA ASP A 900 -121.10 19.12 -8.39
C ASP A 900 -120.88 20.61 -8.73
N VAL A 901 -120.18 21.31 -7.85
CA VAL A 901 -119.67 22.66 -8.13
C VAL A 901 -118.32 22.57 -8.84
N GLN A 902 -118.02 23.51 -9.73
CA GLN A 902 -116.66 23.69 -10.24
C GLN A 902 -116.20 25.11 -9.87
N ALA A 903 -115.32 25.21 -8.88
CA ALA A 903 -114.72 26.49 -8.50
C ALA A 903 -113.27 26.34 -8.06
N VAL A 904 -112.49 27.41 -8.17
CA VAL A 904 -111.11 27.47 -7.69
C VAL A 904 -110.94 28.71 -6.84
N LEU A 905 -110.38 28.54 -5.64
CA LEU A 905 -109.94 29.62 -4.78
C LEU A 905 -108.43 29.82 -4.96
N ASN A 906 -108.01 31.01 -5.34
CA ASN A 906 -106.62 31.39 -5.49
C ASN A 906 -106.23 32.44 -4.46
N TYR A 907 -104.99 32.39 -3.97
CA TYR A 907 -104.41 33.43 -3.11
C TYR A 907 -103.30 34.16 -3.85
N THR A 908 -103.41 35.49 -3.94
CA THR A 908 -102.44 36.32 -4.67
C THR A 908 -102.10 37.58 -3.89
N GLY A 909 -100.92 38.16 -4.11
CA GLY A 909 -100.56 39.49 -3.59
C GLY A 909 -99.98 39.54 -2.17
N GLY A 910 -99.46 38.43 -1.61
CA GLY A 910 -98.73 38.43 -0.34
C GLY A 910 -97.21 38.61 -0.51
N VAL A 911 -96.51 39.11 0.52
CA VAL A 911 -95.05 39.38 0.49
C VAL A 911 -94.19 38.09 0.49
N ASN A 912 -94.71 37.01 1.06
CA ASN A 912 -93.98 35.76 1.24
C ASN A 912 -94.38 34.72 0.19
N GLU A 913 -93.38 34.10 -0.49
CA GLU A 913 -93.60 32.94 -1.35
C GLU A 913 -94.12 31.77 -0.50
N LEU A 914 -95.33 31.29 -0.82
CA LEU A 914 -95.89 30.11 -0.18
C LEU A 914 -95.08 28.85 -0.52
N PRO A 915 -95.13 27.80 0.33
CA PRO A 915 -94.51 26.53 0.00
C PRO A 915 -94.99 26.01 -1.36
N PRO A 916 -94.16 25.25 -2.10
CA PRO A 916 -94.47 24.86 -3.48
C PRO A 916 -95.84 24.17 -3.61
N GLY A 917 -96.79 24.78 -4.32
CA GLY A 917 -98.13 24.23 -4.58
C GLY A 917 -99.21 24.56 -3.53
N CYS A 918 -98.94 25.46 -2.57
CA CYS A 918 -99.89 25.87 -1.54
C CYS A 918 -100.67 27.16 -1.87
N ASP A 919 -100.63 27.66 -3.10
CA ASP A 919 -101.18 28.96 -3.55
C ASP A 919 -102.56 28.88 -4.24
N ASN A 920 -103.08 27.66 -4.46
CA ASN A 920 -104.36 27.42 -5.12
C ASN A 920 -105.15 26.29 -4.42
N MET A 921 -106.48 26.32 -4.49
CA MET A 921 -107.38 25.31 -3.91
C MET A 921 -108.63 25.09 -4.78
N ALA A 922 -108.90 23.84 -5.16
CA ALA A 922 -110.10 23.49 -5.94
C ALA A 922 -111.30 23.22 -5.02
N ILE A 923 -112.51 23.52 -5.47
CA ILE A 923 -113.76 23.34 -4.74
C ILE A 923 -114.69 22.50 -5.62
N SER A 924 -115.20 21.40 -5.08
CA SER A 924 -116.07 20.47 -5.81
C SER A 924 -117.37 20.16 -5.09
N ARG A 925 -117.32 20.00 -3.76
CA ARG A 925 -118.50 19.69 -2.95
C ARG A 925 -119.35 20.92 -2.64
N GLY A 926 -118.71 22.10 -2.56
CA GLY A 926 -119.38 23.36 -2.26
C GLY A 926 -119.96 23.45 -0.84
N VAL A 927 -119.71 22.49 0.05
CA VAL A 927 -120.15 22.55 1.46
C VAL A 927 -118.94 22.28 2.35
N ASN A 928 -118.44 23.32 3.01
CA ASN A 928 -117.25 23.32 3.87
C ASN A 928 -116.05 22.59 3.23
N ASP A 929 -115.76 22.89 1.96
CA ASP A 929 -114.76 22.18 1.16
C ASP A 929 -113.38 22.84 1.25
N ASN A 930 -112.36 22.09 1.63
CA ASN A 930 -110.98 22.57 1.83
C ASN A 930 -110.03 22.20 0.67
N GLY A 931 -110.59 21.68 -0.43
CA GLY A 931 -109.87 21.27 -1.64
C GLY A 931 -108.98 20.04 -1.51
N GLN A 932 -108.94 19.41 -0.33
CA GLN A 932 -108.35 18.09 -0.15
C GLN A 932 -109.45 17.03 -0.16
N PHE A 933 -109.11 15.82 -0.61
CA PHE A 933 -110.04 14.67 -0.51
C PHE A 933 -110.46 14.39 0.94
N GLN A 934 -109.51 14.51 1.87
CA GLN A 934 -109.72 14.36 3.30
C GLN A 934 -108.93 15.47 4.04
N PRO A 935 -109.56 16.28 4.91
CA PRO A 935 -108.85 17.25 5.72
C PRO A 935 -107.93 16.55 6.74
N ASP A 936 -106.62 16.76 6.63
CA ASP A 936 -105.63 16.23 7.60
C ASP A 936 -104.71 17.35 8.11
N PHE A 937 -104.90 17.76 9.37
CA PHE A 937 -104.04 18.75 10.02
C PHE A 937 -102.67 18.20 10.41
N ASN A 938 -102.55 16.87 10.54
CA ASN A 938 -101.31 16.18 10.85
C ASN A 938 -100.49 15.87 9.59
N ASP A 939 -100.91 16.32 8.41
CA ASP A 939 -100.11 16.18 7.19
C ASP A 939 -98.71 16.77 7.46
N PRO A 940 -97.64 16.00 7.20
CA PRO A 940 -96.28 16.50 7.36
C PRO A 940 -95.90 17.59 6.34
N ARG A 941 -96.78 17.89 5.38
CA ARG A 941 -96.65 18.98 4.40
C ARG A 941 -97.49 20.20 4.81
N TRP A 942 -97.16 21.35 4.23
CA TRP A 942 -97.97 22.56 4.38
C TRP A 942 -99.33 22.41 3.67
N LEU A 943 -100.42 22.83 4.33
CA LEU A 943 -101.76 22.87 3.73
C LEU A 943 -101.87 24.05 2.74
N PRO A 944 -102.84 24.02 1.80
CA PRO A 944 -103.11 25.19 0.96
C PRO A 944 -103.33 26.44 1.81
N PHE A 945 -102.63 27.51 1.44
CA PHE A 945 -102.57 28.83 2.10
C PHE A 945 -101.99 28.84 3.52
N GLU A 946 -101.47 27.72 4.02
CA GLU A 946 -100.92 27.63 5.36
C GLU A 946 -99.69 28.53 5.53
N GLY A 947 -99.81 29.49 6.45
CA GLY A 947 -98.77 30.47 6.71
C GLY A 947 -98.93 31.78 5.94
N ALA A 948 -99.97 31.98 5.13
CA ALA A 948 -100.29 33.30 4.60
C ALA A 948 -100.67 34.26 5.75
N ASP A 949 -100.23 35.52 5.70
CA ASP A 949 -100.60 36.54 6.70
C ASP A 949 -102.05 37.01 6.44
N ILE A 950 -102.87 37.11 7.49
CA ILE A 950 -104.27 37.54 7.34
C ILE A 950 -104.43 39.03 6.99
N ARG A 951 -103.34 39.82 7.01
CA ARG A 951 -103.33 41.24 6.64
C ARG A 951 -103.08 41.50 5.16
N GLU A 952 -102.54 40.50 4.47
CA GLU A 952 -101.99 40.68 3.13
C GLU A 952 -102.65 39.73 2.14
N GLY A 953 -102.66 40.12 0.87
CA GLY A 953 -103.17 39.30 -0.21
C GLY A 953 -104.69 39.32 -0.36
N SER A 954 -105.11 38.71 -1.47
CA SER A 954 -106.49 38.63 -1.92
C SER A 954 -106.83 37.18 -2.26
N MET A 955 -108.02 36.77 -1.82
CA MET A 955 -108.64 35.50 -2.17
C MET A 955 -109.63 35.73 -3.31
N ILE A 956 -109.45 34.98 -4.39
CA ILE A 956 -110.29 35.09 -5.57
C ILE A 956 -110.91 33.73 -5.81
N ILE A 957 -112.24 33.64 -5.69
CA ILE A 957 -112.98 32.45 -6.11
C ILE A 957 -113.45 32.64 -7.55
N SER A 958 -113.12 31.68 -8.41
CA SER A 958 -113.51 31.66 -9.82
C SER A 958 -114.42 30.46 -10.08
N PHE A 959 -115.52 30.69 -10.78
CA PHE A 959 -116.48 29.69 -11.25
C PHE A 959 -116.41 29.60 -12.78
N PRO A 960 -115.72 28.59 -13.33
CA PRO A 960 -115.66 28.37 -14.77
C PRO A 960 -117.04 28.04 -15.35
N GLN A 961 -117.25 28.29 -16.66
CA GLN A 961 -118.51 27.96 -17.35
C GLN A 961 -119.76 28.59 -16.71
N ALA A 962 -119.63 29.81 -16.19
CA ALA A 962 -120.68 30.48 -15.43
C ALA A 962 -121.94 30.72 -16.27
N GLU A 963 -121.81 31.11 -17.52
CA GLU A 963 -122.93 31.40 -18.43
C GLU A 963 -123.59 30.15 -19.04
N THR A 964 -122.97 28.97 -18.89
CA THR A 964 -123.42 27.73 -19.53
C THR A 964 -123.77 26.68 -18.49
N LYS A 965 -122.85 25.76 -18.18
CA LYS A 965 -123.09 24.58 -17.35
C LYS A 965 -123.51 24.94 -15.92
N GLN A 966 -122.92 26.00 -15.35
CA GLN A 966 -123.17 26.40 -13.97
C GLN A 966 -124.22 27.52 -13.86
N LYS A 967 -124.85 27.96 -14.96
CA LYS A 967 -125.77 29.10 -14.96
C LYS A 967 -126.90 28.94 -13.94
N ALA A 968 -127.64 27.82 -13.98
CA ALA A 968 -128.74 27.56 -13.04
C ALA A 968 -128.27 27.44 -11.57
N LEU A 969 -127.08 26.91 -11.34
CA LEU A 969 -126.48 26.79 -10.00
C LEU A 969 -126.13 28.18 -9.45
N LEU A 970 -125.49 29.01 -10.26
CA LEU A 970 -125.08 30.37 -9.90
C LEU A 970 -126.28 31.32 -9.80
N GLU A 971 -127.35 31.13 -10.59
CA GLU A 971 -128.62 31.86 -10.42
C GLU A 971 -129.30 31.55 -9.09
N SER A 972 -129.12 30.33 -8.57
CA SER A 972 -129.61 29.93 -7.24
C SER A 972 -128.64 30.26 -6.10
N LEU A 973 -127.46 30.81 -6.41
CA LEU A 973 -126.43 31.14 -5.43
C LEU A 973 -126.87 32.35 -4.62
N THR A 974 -127.06 32.12 -3.34
CA THR A 974 -127.48 33.18 -2.41
C THR A 974 -126.29 33.90 -1.79
N ASP A 975 -125.17 33.19 -1.62
CA ASP A 975 -123.97 33.70 -0.95
C ASP A 975 -122.74 32.86 -1.31
N ILE A 976 -121.54 33.37 -1.01
CA ILE A 976 -120.28 32.62 -0.99
C ILE A 976 -119.70 32.76 0.41
N ILE A 977 -119.43 31.64 1.07
CA ILE A 977 -118.99 31.62 2.46
C ILE A 977 -117.57 31.05 2.54
N LEU A 978 -116.63 31.84 3.06
CA LEU A 978 -115.27 31.40 3.38
C LEU A 978 -115.17 31.11 4.87
N HIS A 979 -114.72 29.91 5.23
CA HIS A 979 -114.32 29.56 6.59
C HIS A 979 -112.80 29.70 6.68
N ILE A 980 -112.35 30.88 7.10
CA ILE A 980 -110.93 31.18 7.26
C ILE A 980 -110.52 30.74 8.65
N SER A 981 -109.83 29.59 8.73
CA SER A 981 -109.19 29.12 9.95
C SER A 981 -107.77 29.67 9.99
N TYR A 982 -107.46 30.47 10.99
CA TYR A 982 -106.16 31.09 11.19
C TYR A 982 -105.66 30.87 12.61
N THR A 983 -104.38 31.16 12.83
CA THR A 983 -103.71 31.02 14.11
C THR A 983 -103.22 32.36 14.59
N ILE A 984 -103.44 32.68 15.85
CA ILE A 984 -102.84 33.83 16.53
C ILE A 984 -101.70 33.30 17.41
N ARG A 985 -100.51 33.90 17.26
CA ARG A 985 -99.32 33.63 18.06
C ARG A 985 -98.68 34.93 18.50
N SER A 986 -98.11 34.94 19.70
CA SER A 986 -97.15 35.96 20.13
C SER A 986 -95.77 35.59 19.57
N SER A 987 -95.05 36.57 19.01
CA SER A 987 -93.65 36.42 18.60
C SER A 987 -92.69 35.79 19.64
#